data_AF-A0A959FBE4-F1
#
_entry.id   AF-A0A959FBE4-F1
#
_cell.length_a   1.000
_cell.length_b   1.000
_cell.length_c   1.000
_cell.angle_alpha   90.00
_cell.angle_beta   90.00
_cell.angle_gamma   90.00
#
_symmetry.space_group_name_H-M   'P 1'
#
loop_
_entity.id
_entity.type
_entity.pdbx_description
1 polymer ?
#
loop_
_entity_poly.entity_id
_entity_poly.type
_entity_poly.pdbx_seq_one_letter_code
_entity_poly.pdbx_strand_id
1 'polypeptide(L)'
;MKRRTYIKTFVLGSTLPLTGKFGFSKAVTDFFKGPLPVDFKSTWQDWPNMKWAGPQYWGNRLQDWLVRDGKLICDVTGINRSLHLLTVQNLSGDAPLDISVTIDRLHDKLDQYEAGCIGFRIGAKGPYEDYRSAAVFGQGLDVGLGPRGKIKIGESAFETRLKELPTSFKLHFSSRLSGNGQLVSLRVLDPQTGSTLAEQTNIGVDRAAFRGNLALLAHLGSKRTSEEKSCVAFSDWTISSESLYQNENNLFGPICFAQYTLNQGKLKLTAQLAPIEEIAGHQLQLDFKRNGKWETAATRQIDHPGRAINFQITDWDVSKTVPYRLRLKVPLKNSTHQYDYEGTIIAEPKEKEQIKAAVFSCNAQYGFPDADIFESVSQLKPDLAMFLGDQFYESTGGFGPQYEGKFDKTCLDYLRKWMMFGWSYREVFRHIPCAFIPDDHDVYHGNVWGEGGGKADTSLGWGSPAQDTGGYKMRPEWVNMVQFTQTSHLPDAYDPTPVKQNIGVYYTHWNYGGVSFAILEDRKFKSAPKNVLPPEAQVHNGWIQNDNFDIKKYRDIDADLLGERQEQFLADWVEDWSNGAVLKAVLSQTNFATVATLPADAKDDSVVPSLNIPEVGEYIQGDKPTVDMDSNGWPMAKRDKAVSIIRKGFAFHIAGDQHLATFVHYGVDEHGDSGFAFAGPALNNLWPRRFWPPVNNSGHTYEKPAYTGEHVDGFGNLITVHAVANPHNMHREPAILYNRAVGYGLVTFDKQARTIKTDCFRRFADPSGKDAQYPGWPMTISQEENFGKEAMAWLPTLQVEGNTLPVLKIFDEDQELVYALRLTAGSFRPKVFKKGKYRLHLSVPETGWEQTFDKIKARKKQGNRAIRVIVP
;
A
#
# COMPACT_ATOMS: atom_id res chain seq x y z
N MET A 1 9.42 -34.11 -3.46
CA MET A 1 9.50 -34.03 -4.94
C MET A 1 10.17 -32.72 -5.36
N LYS A 2 11.14 -32.80 -6.28
CA LYS A 2 11.93 -31.75 -6.99
C LYS A 2 12.47 -30.54 -6.20
N ARG A 3 13.57 -30.77 -5.46
CA ARG A 3 14.51 -29.80 -4.85
C ARG A 3 15.28 -28.87 -5.83
N ARG A 4 14.99 -28.89 -7.13
CA ARG A 4 15.86 -28.26 -8.17
C ARG A 4 15.30 -27.02 -8.88
N THR A 5 14.09 -26.57 -8.55
CA THR A 5 13.47 -25.44 -9.28
C THR A 5 13.69 -24.08 -8.59
N TYR A 6 13.96 -24.04 -7.28
CA TYR A 6 13.94 -22.80 -6.49
C TYR A 6 15.22 -21.96 -6.50
N ILE A 7 16.34 -22.49 -6.99
CA ILE A 7 17.60 -21.70 -7.11
C ILE A 7 17.52 -20.69 -8.28
N LYS A 8 16.57 -20.87 -9.22
CA LYS A 8 16.39 -19.94 -10.34
C LYS A 8 15.57 -18.68 -9.99
N THR A 9 14.84 -18.67 -8.87
CA THR A 9 13.85 -17.62 -8.57
C THR A 9 14.49 -16.31 -8.10
N PHE A 10 15.69 -16.35 -7.50
CA PHE A 10 16.36 -15.13 -7.06
C PHE A 10 17.01 -14.30 -8.20
N VAL A 11 17.11 -14.84 -9.43
CA VAL A 11 17.88 -14.25 -10.54
C VAL A 11 17.14 -13.12 -11.30
N LEU A 12 15.84 -12.92 -11.09
CA LEU A 12 15.04 -11.98 -11.89
C LEU A 12 15.03 -10.51 -11.40
N GLY A 13 15.65 -10.20 -10.26
CA GLY A 13 15.70 -8.85 -9.68
C GLY A 13 16.53 -7.79 -10.44
N SER A 14 17.00 -8.08 -11.66
CA SER A 14 17.78 -7.11 -12.46
C SER A 14 17.61 -7.25 -13.98
N THR A 15 16.60 -7.96 -14.49
CA THR A 15 16.32 -7.96 -15.93
C THR A 15 15.59 -6.67 -16.33
N LEU A 16 16.38 -5.66 -16.67
CA LEU A 16 15.97 -4.45 -17.40
C LEU A 16 15.11 -4.81 -18.62
N PRO A 17 14.02 -4.08 -18.93
CA PRO A 17 13.49 -4.04 -20.28
C PRO A 17 14.38 -3.09 -21.10
N LEU A 18 15.44 -3.60 -21.71
CA LEU A 18 16.24 -2.81 -22.66
C LEU A 18 16.45 -3.55 -23.98
N THR A 19 15.62 -3.22 -24.96
CA THR A 19 16.06 -3.11 -26.35
C THR A 19 16.94 -1.86 -26.45
N GLY A 20 18.19 -1.95 -25.96
CA GLY A 20 19.13 -0.82 -26.00
C GLY A 20 20.53 -1.25 -25.62
N LYS A 21 21.46 -1.14 -26.57
CA LYS A 21 22.90 -1.43 -26.40
C LYS A 21 23.54 -0.41 -25.42
N PHE A 22 23.48 -0.67 -24.12
CA PHE A 22 24.32 0.00 -23.12
C PHE A 22 24.91 -1.02 -22.16
N GLY A 23 26.23 -0.91 -21.95
CA GLY A 23 27.08 -1.95 -21.34
C GLY A 23 26.66 -2.37 -19.93
N PHE A 24 26.69 -3.69 -19.73
CA PHE A 24 26.51 -4.37 -18.46
C PHE A 24 27.50 -3.85 -17.41
N SER A 25 27.02 -3.04 -16.45
CA SER A 25 27.80 -2.73 -15.24
C SER A 25 27.60 -3.86 -14.23
N LYS A 26 28.61 -4.73 -14.09
CA LYS A 26 29.14 -5.43 -12.89
C LYS A 26 28.22 -5.92 -11.73
N ALA A 27 26.89 -5.84 -11.81
CA ALA A 27 25.97 -6.00 -10.66
C ALA A 27 25.15 -7.30 -10.67
N VAL A 28 25.44 -8.26 -11.57
CA VAL A 28 24.66 -9.52 -11.69
C VAL A 28 25.42 -10.74 -11.17
N THR A 29 26.53 -10.57 -10.45
CA THR A 29 27.31 -11.68 -9.90
C THR A 29 27.73 -11.40 -8.47
N ASP A 30 26.83 -11.66 -7.53
CA ASP A 30 27.13 -12.21 -6.20
C ASP A 30 25.82 -12.65 -5.53
N PHE A 31 25.25 -13.74 -6.07
CA PHE A 31 24.21 -14.51 -5.38
C PHE A 31 24.86 -15.29 -4.26
N PHE A 32 24.40 -15.12 -3.01
CA PHE A 32 24.90 -15.75 -1.78
C PHE A 32 26.34 -16.24 -1.93
N LYS A 33 27.33 -15.40 -1.58
CA LYS A 33 28.65 -15.95 -1.30
C LYS A 33 28.40 -17.03 -0.25
N GLY A 34 28.58 -18.30 -0.63
CA GLY A 34 27.92 -19.47 -0.02
C GLY A 34 28.23 -19.65 1.47
N PRO A 35 28.19 -20.86 2.03
CA PRO A 35 28.75 -21.04 3.37
C PRO A 35 30.23 -20.61 3.34
N LEU A 36 30.54 -19.51 4.02
CA LEU A 36 31.86 -18.88 4.10
C LEU A 36 32.22 -18.61 5.55
N PRO A 37 33.53 -18.45 5.84
CA PRO A 37 33.96 -17.88 7.11
C PRO A 37 33.39 -16.47 7.28
N VAL A 38 32.75 -16.23 8.42
CA VAL A 38 32.22 -14.93 8.84
C VAL A 38 32.90 -14.55 10.15
N ASP A 39 33.39 -13.31 10.22
CA ASP A 39 33.80 -12.64 11.47
C ASP A 39 33.10 -11.28 11.55
N PHE A 40 31.84 -11.30 11.99
CA PHE A 40 31.02 -10.10 12.14
C PHE A 40 31.29 -9.42 13.48
N LYS A 41 31.33 -8.08 13.45
CA LYS A 41 31.41 -7.21 14.63
C LYS A 41 30.45 -6.04 14.47
N SER A 42 29.67 -5.71 15.50
CA SER A 42 28.87 -4.50 15.50
C SER A 42 29.74 -3.24 15.50
N THR A 43 29.20 -2.16 14.94
CA THR A 43 29.93 -0.90 14.72
C THR A 43 29.27 0.29 15.43
N TRP A 44 28.35 0.07 16.38
CA TRP A 44 27.60 1.14 17.05
C TRP A 44 28.49 2.21 17.70
N GLN A 45 29.70 1.84 18.13
CA GLN A 45 30.72 2.75 18.64
C GLN A 45 31.13 3.83 17.63
N ASP A 46 31.06 3.54 16.33
CA ASP A 46 31.43 4.45 15.24
C ASP A 46 30.30 5.43 14.88
N TRP A 47 29.06 5.10 15.24
CA TRP A 47 27.88 5.92 14.94
C TRP A 47 27.68 7.02 16.00
N PRO A 48 27.32 8.25 15.57
CA PRO A 48 26.73 9.24 16.47
C PRO A 48 25.41 8.74 17.06
N ASN A 49 24.87 9.48 18.03
CA ASN A 49 23.56 9.17 18.58
C ASN A 49 22.49 9.29 17.48
N MET A 50 21.63 8.28 17.36
CA MET A 50 20.55 8.24 16.37
C MET A 50 19.42 7.31 16.81
N LYS A 51 18.22 7.53 16.28
CA LYS A 51 16.98 6.78 16.58
C LYS A 51 16.81 5.51 15.74
N TRP A 52 17.92 4.93 15.31
CA TRP A 52 17.95 3.73 14.48
C TRP A 52 19.08 2.82 14.94
N ALA A 53 18.96 1.52 14.68
CA ALA A 53 20.01 0.56 15.01
C ALA A 53 21.15 0.53 13.98
N GLY A 54 20.91 1.02 12.77
CA GLY A 54 21.86 0.98 11.65
C GLY A 54 21.41 0.10 10.47
N PRO A 55 22.10 0.17 9.32
CA PRO A 55 21.66 -0.41 8.04
C PRO A 55 21.62 -1.93 7.98
N GLN A 56 22.45 -2.58 8.77
CA GLN A 56 22.56 -4.04 8.79
C GLN A 56 21.44 -4.72 9.60
N TYR A 57 20.56 -3.93 10.24
CA TYR A 57 19.65 -4.43 11.25
C TYR A 57 18.18 -4.14 10.94
N TRP A 58 17.31 -5.03 11.42
CA TRP A 58 15.88 -4.79 11.53
C TRP A 58 15.40 -4.94 12.97
N GLY A 59 14.91 -3.84 13.53
CA GLY A 59 14.40 -3.78 14.89
C GLY A 59 12.90 -4.03 14.97
N ASN A 60 12.50 -4.98 15.80
CA ASN A 60 11.12 -5.18 16.21
C ASN A 60 10.96 -4.61 17.62
N ARG A 61 10.34 -3.45 17.83
CA ARG A 61 9.87 -2.50 16.80
C ARG A 61 10.93 -1.43 16.53
N LEU A 62 10.89 -0.80 15.35
CA LEU A 62 11.79 0.29 14.94
C LEU A 62 11.96 1.34 16.04
N GLN A 63 10.86 1.84 16.59
CA GLN A 63 10.87 2.92 17.59
C GLN A 63 11.49 2.54 18.93
N ASP A 64 11.75 1.26 19.17
CA ASP A 64 12.25 0.76 20.45
C ASP A 64 13.78 0.60 20.45
N TRP A 65 14.45 0.82 19.31
CA TRP A 65 15.90 0.64 19.16
C TRP A 65 16.58 1.94 18.73
N LEU A 66 17.63 2.34 19.46
CA LEU A 66 18.42 3.53 19.16
C LEU A 66 19.90 3.32 19.48
N VAL A 67 20.78 4.07 18.82
CA VAL A 67 22.20 4.13 19.19
C VAL A 67 22.43 5.36 20.07
N ARG A 68 23.06 5.15 21.23
CA ARG A 68 23.47 6.22 22.14
C ARG A 68 24.78 5.87 22.81
N ASP A 69 25.71 6.83 22.82
CA ASP A 69 27.02 6.72 23.47
C ASP A 69 27.81 5.48 23.02
N GLY A 70 27.68 5.13 21.73
CA GLY A 70 28.37 3.99 21.12
C GLY A 70 27.75 2.63 21.41
N LYS A 71 26.57 2.57 22.04
CA LYS A 71 25.85 1.34 22.37
C LYS A 71 24.48 1.33 21.71
N LEU A 72 23.97 0.13 21.42
CA LEU A 72 22.58 -0.06 21.01
C LEU A 72 21.70 -0.17 22.24
N ILE A 73 20.66 0.64 22.32
CA ILE A 73 19.72 0.66 23.45
C ILE A 73 18.38 0.10 23.00
N CYS A 74 17.86 -0.86 23.77
CA CYS A 74 16.44 -1.20 23.76
C CYS A 74 15.72 -0.23 24.70
N ASP A 75 15.11 0.81 24.13
CA ASP A 75 14.52 1.96 24.84
C ASP A 75 13.12 1.68 25.41
N VAL A 76 12.77 0.41 25.56
CA VAL A 76 11.51 -0.05 26.12
C VAL A 76 11.74 -1.35 26.88
N THR A 77 10.92 -1.58 27.91
CA THR A 77 10.83 -2.86 28.61
C THR A 77 9.54 -3.54 28.18
N GLY A 78 9.63 -4.72 27.57
CA GLY A 78 8.48 -5.49 27.12
C GLY A 78 8.88 -6.78 26.42
N ILE A 79 7.91 -7.44 25.81
CA ILE A 79 8.13 -8.74 25.18
C ILE A 79 8.64 -8.61 23.74
N ASN A 80 9.46 -9.59 23.34
CA ASN A 80 9.80 -9.84 21.93
C ASN A 80 10.41 -8.63 21.22
N ARG A 81 11.30 -7.87 21.89
CA ARG A 81 12.12 -6.89 21.20
C ARG A 81 13.31 -7.60 20.60
N SER A 82 13.25 -7.87 19.30
CA SER A 82 14.35 -8.48 18.57
C SER A 82 15.04 -7.48 17.65
N LEU A 83 16.34 -7.66 17.45
CA LEU A 83 17.12 -6.94 16.46
C LEU A 83 17.80 -7.97 15.54
N HIS A 84 17.27 -8.15 14.34
CA HIS A 84 17.78 -9.12 13.39
C HIS A 84 18.95 -8.55 12.59
N LEU A 85 20.01 -9.34 12.42
CA LEU A 85 21.09 -9.06 11.46
C LEU A 85 20.64 -9.55 10.08
N LEU A 86 20.62 -8.65 9.10
CA LEU A 86 20.06 -8.91 7.77
C LEU A 86 21.05 -9.60 6.83
N THR A 87 22.34 -9.35 7.02
CA THR A 87 23.39 -9.74 6.07
C THR A 87 23.98 -11.11 6.35
N VAL A 88 23.65 -11.76 7.47
CA VAL A 88 24.22 -13.05 7.89
C VAL A 88 23.11 -14.04 8.27
N GLN A 89 23.16 -15.26 7.72
CA GLN A 89 22.17 -16.31 7.97
C GLN A 89 22.81 -17.69 8.11
N ASN A 90 22.20 -18.56 8.92
CA ASN A 90 22.54 -19.98 8.98
C ASN A 90 21.48 -20.79 8.22
N LEU A 91 21.59 -20.88 6.89
CA LEU A 91 20.55 -21.53 6.07
C LEU A 91 20.56 -23.07 6.15
N SER A 92 21.69 -23.67 6.53
CA SER A 92 21.81 -25.13 6.72
C SER A 92 21.37 -25.58 8.12
N GLY A 93 21.61 -24.76 9.14
CA GLY A 93 21.50 -25.15 10.55
C GLY A 93 22.74 -25.90 11.08
N ASP A 94 23.69 -26.23 10.20
CA ASP A 94 24.86 -27.04 10.54
C ASP A 94 26.05 -26.18 10.99
N ALA A 95 26.06 -24.89 10.65
CA ALA A 95 27.18 -24.00 10.94
C ALA A 95 27.45 -23.93 12.45
N PRO A 96 28.69 -24.24 12.91
CA PRO A 96 29.08 -23.95 14.29
C PRO A 96 29.08 -22.43 14.50
N LEU A 97 28.60 -21.98 15.64
CA LEU A 97 28.48 -20.56 15.96
C LEU A 97 29.34 -20.25 17.17
N ASP A 98 30.15 -19.21 17.10
CA ASP A 98 30.76 -18.54 18.24
C ASP A 98 30.23 -17.11 18.28
N ILE A 99 29.43 -16.78 19.30
CA ILE A 99 28.69 -15.52 19.37
C ILE A 99 28.94 -14.90 20.74
N SER A 100 29.26 -13.61 20.78
CA SER A 100 29.37 -12.90 22.04
C SER A 100 28.74 -11.51 22.00
N VAL A 101 28.23 -11.03 23.13
CA VAL A 101 27.73 -9.65 23.28
C VAL A 101 27.87 -9.19 24.72
N THR A 102 28.26 -7.94 24.92
CA THR A 102 28.27 -7.27 26.21
C THR A 102 26.94 -6.56 26.43
N ILE A 103 26.33 -6.75 27.61
CA ILE A 103 25.00 -6.25 27.95
C ILE A 103 25.07 -5.47 29.25
N ASP A 104 24.55 -4.25 29.23
CA ASP A 104 24.37 -3.42 30.42
C ASP A 104 22.88 -3.30 30.77
N ARG A 105 22.56 -3.52 32.04
CA ARG A 105 21.24 -3.27 32.60
C ARG A 105 21.05 -1.76 32.78
N LEU A 106 19.94 -1.22 32.28
CA LEU A 106 19.68 0.24 32.31
C LEU A 106 18.77 0.69 33.46
N HIS A 107 18.13 -0.24 34.20
CA HIS A 107 17.44 0.08 35.44
C HIS A 107 17.34 -1.13 36.39
N ASP A 108 17.15 -0.87 37.68
CA ASP A 108 17.27 -1.92 38.69
C ASP A 108 16.07 -2.88 38.75
N LYS A 109 14.89 -2.43 38.35
CA LYS A 109 13.62 -3.15 38.51
C LYS A 109 13.31 -4.17 37.39
N LEU A 110 14.30 -4.91 36.89
CA LEU A 110 14.04 -5.97 35.88
C LEU A 110 13.72 -7.32 36.51
N ASP A 111 14.17 -7.55 37.74
CA ASP A 111 13.93 -8.77 38.52
C ASP A 111 12.44 -8.99 38.88
N GLN A 112 11.63 -7.93 38.86
CA GLN A 112 10.18 -7.98 39.06
C GLN A 112 9.43 -8.80 37.99
N TYR A 113 10.04 -9.03 36.81
CA TYR A 113 9.43 -9.84 35.75
C TYR A 113 9.70 -11.33 36.01
N GLU A 114 8.65 -12.14 35.94
CA GLU A 114 8.75 -13.57 36.26
C GLU A 114 9.40 -14.41 35.14
N ALA A 115 9.25 -13.95 33.89
CA ALA A 115 9.73 -14.59 32.67
C ALA A 115 10.48 -13.58 31.80
N GLY A 116 11.49 -14.06 31.07
CA GLY A 116 12.30 -13.21 30.22
C GLY A 116 13.46 -13.93 29.55
N CYS A 117 14.04 -13.30 28.54
CA CYS A 117 15.31 -13.65 27.94
C CYS A 117 15.98 -12.38 27.40
N ILE A 118 17.16 -12.08 27.92
CA ILE A 118 18.06 -11.05 27.41
C ILE A 118 19.28 -11.77 26.83
N GLY A 119 19.49 -11.64 25.52
CA GLY A 119 20.59 -12.32 24.82
C GLY A 119 20.37 -12.41 23.32
N PHE A 120 20.29 -13.64 22.81
CA PHE A 120 20.22 -13.96 21.39
C PHE A 120 18.90 -14.65 21.02
N ARG A 121 18.50 -14.49 19.77
CA ARG A 121 17.59 -15.40 19.07
C ARG A 121 18.32 -15.99 17.86
N ILE A 122 18.47 -17.31 17.86
CA ILE A 122 19.24 -18.06 16.87
C ILE A 122 18.28 -18.84 15.97
N GLY A 123 18.58 -18.91 14.67
CA GLY A 123 17.80 -19.70 13.71
C GLY A 123 16.36 -19.21 13.56
N ALA A 124 16.16 -17.90 13.57
CA ALA A 124 14.82 -17.32 13.45
C ALA A 124 14.21 -17.58 12.07
N LYS A 125 12.96 -18.07 12.05
CA LYS A 125 12.18 -18.34 10.83
C LYS A 125 10.82 -17.67 10.91
N GLY A 126 10.42 -17.04 9.82
CA GLY A 126 9.07 -16.50 9.65
C GLY A 126 8.14 -17.51 8.97
N PRO A 127 6.89 -17.11 8.68
CA PRO A 127 5.93 -17.93 7.94
C PRO A 127 6.41 -18.34 6.53
N TYR A 128 7.31 -17.57 5.93
CA TYR A 128 7.89 -17.84 4.61
C TYR A 128 9.40 -18.03 4.70
N GLU A 129 9.96 -18.84 3.79
CA GLU A 129 11.41 -19.04 3.66
C GLU A 129 12.10 -17.84 3.01
N ASP A 130 12.04 -16.68 3.67
CA ASP A 130 12.69 -15.43 3.27
C ASP A 130 13.26 -14.73 4.51
N TYR A 131 14.45 -14.14 4.38
CA TYR A 131 15.14 -13.46 5.47
C TYR A 131 14.33 -12.30 6.05
N ARG A 132 13.51 -11.63 5.24
CA ARG A 132 12.61 -10.53 5.65
C ARG A 132 11.47 -11.07 6.50
N SER A 133 10.85 -12.17 6.07
CA SER A 133 9.81 -12.85 6.84
C SER A 133 10.33 -13.25 8.23
N ALA A 134 11.55 -13.80 8.28
CA ALA A 134 12.25 -14.10 9.53
C ALA A 134 12.62 -12.84 10.33
N ALA A 135 12.95 -11.72 9.68
CA ALA A 135 13.28 -10.48 10.36
C ALA A 135 12.08 -9.84 11.07
N VAL A 136 10.86 -9.97 10.53
CA VAL A 136 9.65 -9.36 11.12
C VAL A 136 8.91 -10.33 12.04
N PHE A 137 8.71 -11.57 11.62
CA PHE A 137 7.87 -12.56 12.31
C PHE A 137 8.66 -13.72 12.92
N GLY A 138 10.00 -13.63 12.91
CA GLY A 138 10.89 -14.72 13.25
C GLY A 138 10.74 -15.23 14.68
N GLN A 139 10.46 -16.52 14.79
CA GLN A 139 10.61 -17.30 16.02
C GLN A 139 11.82 -18.22 15.89
N GLY A 140 12.55 -18.44 16.99
CA GLY A 140 13.79 -19.20 16.98
C GLY A 140 14.22 -19.63 18.37
N LEU A 141 15.45 -20.15 18.48
CA LEU A 141 16.05 -20.55 19.74
C LEU A 141 16.48 -19.32 20.54
N ASP A 142 15.71 -18.97 21.57
CA ASP A 142 16.06 -17.89 22.49
C ASP A 142 17.12 -18.37 23.49
N VAL A 143 18.25 -17.66 23.58
CA VAL A 143 19.39 -18.03 24.42
C VAL A 143 19.90 -16.81 25.18
N GLY A 144 20.01 -16.89 26.51
CA GLY A 144 20.48 -15.75 27.29
C GLY A 144 20.21 -15.87 28.79
N LEU A 145 20.08 -14.71 29.45
CA LEU A 145 19.72 -14.64 30.87
C LEU A 145 18.28 -14.18 31.05
N GLY A 146 17.57 -14.83 31.97
CA GLY A 146 16.30 -14.35 32.48
C GLY A 146 16.48 -13.27 33.56
N PRO A 147 15.41 -12.52 33.88
CA PRO A 147 15.44 -11.41 34.84
C PRO A 147 15.95 -11.78 36.25
N ARG A 148 15.77 -13.04 36.67
CA ARG A 148 16.26 -13.59 37.95
C ARG A 148 17.59 -14.35 37.82
N GLY A 149 18.39 -14.06 36.80
CA GLY A 149 19.73 -14.64 36.62
C GLY A 149 19.77 -16.09 36.12
N LYS A 150 18.63 -16.70 35.78
CA LYS A 150 18.57 -18.05 35.20
C LYS A 150 19.11 -18.06 33.76
N ILE A 151 19.88 -19.08 33.39
CA ILE A 151 20.29 -19.29 32.00
C ILE A 151 19.11 -19.89 31.24
N LYS A 152 18.76 -19.32 30.09
CA LYS A 152 17.74 -19.84 29.16
C LYS A 152 18.39 -20.34 27.89
N ILE A 153 18.02 -21.55 27.45
CA ILE A 153 18.40 -22.14 26.17
C ILE A 153 17.15 -22.81 25.59
N GLY A 154 16.48 -22.14 24.65
CA GLY A 154 15.18 -22.55 24.14
C GLY A 154 14.14 -22.58 25.27
N GLU A 155 13.40 -23.68 25.36
CA GLU A 155 12.39 -23.90 26.41
C GLU A 155 13.01 -24.30 27.76
N SER A 156 14.30 -24.64 27.80
CA SER A 156 14.99 -25.01 29.04
C SER A 156 15.47 -23.77 29.81
N ALA A 157 15.21 -23.77 31.11
CA ALA A 157 15.72 -22.78 32.05
C ALA A 157 16.56 -23.47 33.13
N PHE A 158 17.74 -22.93 33.41
CA PHE A 158 18.71 -23.50 34.34
C PHE A 158 18.97 -22.52 35.48
N GLU A 159 18.85 -23.01 36.72
CA GLU A 159 19.18 -22.23 37.91
C GLU A 159 20.66 -21.86 37.92
N THR A 160 20.97 -20.67 38.43
CA THR A 160 22.34 -20.20 38.63
C THR A 160 22.51 -19.63 40.03
N ARG A 161 23.72 -19.22 40.38
CA ARG A 161 23.98 -18.51 41.63
C ARG A 161 23.56 -17.04 41.58
N LEU A 162 23.25 -16.53 40.38
CA LEU A 162 22.77 -15.16 40.18
C LEU A 162 21.31 -15.09 40.64
N LYS A 163 20.99 -14.10 41.48
CA LYS A 163 19.62 -13.85 41.96
C LYS A 163 18.86 -12.83 41.10
N GLU A 164 19.60 -12.06 40.33
CA GLU A 164 19.14 -10.98 39.45
C GLU A 164 20.09 -10.86 38.26
N LEU A 165 19.73 -10.03 37.27
CA LEU A 165 20.63 -9.65 36.19
C LEU A 165 21.78 -8.78 36.75
N PRO A 166 23.06 -9.13 36.47
CA PRO A 166 24.18 -8.26 36.78
C PRO A 166 24.04 -6.89 36.11
N THR A 167 24.62 -5.84 36.71
CA THR A 167 24.63 -4.50 36.13
C THR A 167 25.28 -4.48 34.74
N SER A 168 26.34 -5.25 34.55
CA SER A 168 26.99 -5.47 33.26
C SER A 168 27.47 -6.92 33.18
N PHE A 169 27.28 -7.57 32.04
CA PHE A 169 27.69 -8.96 31.81
C PHE A 169 27.95 -9.22 30.32
N LYS A 170 28.83 -10.16 30.02
CA LYS A 170 29.06 -10.65 28.66
C LYS A 170 28.49 -12.05 28.48
N LEU A 171 27.69 -12.24 27.46
CA LEU A 171 27.26 -13.57 27.03
C LEU A 171 28.23 -14.10 25.98
N HIS A 172 28.65 -15.35 26.14
CA HIS A 172 29.44 -16.09 25.16
C HIS A 172 28.75 -17.41 24.85
N PHE A 173 28.15 -17.50 23.67
CA PHE A 173 27.49 -18.69 23.15
C PHE A 173 28.39 -19.40 22.16
N SER A 174 28.53 -20.73 22.29
CA SER A 174 29.23 -21.55 21.31
C SER A 174 28.42 -22.79 20.96
N SER A 175 28.38 -23.18 19.69
CA SER A 175 27.79 -24.45 19.24
C SER A 175 28.76 -25.28 18.42
N ARG A 176 28.67 -26.60 18.56
CA ARG A 176 29.38 -27.57 17.71
C ARG A 176 28.46 -28.68 17.29
N LEU A 177 28.64 -29.15 16.06
CA LEU A 177 27.84 -30.24 15.51
C LEU A 177 28.09 -31.52 16.31
N SER A 178 27.02 -32.26 16.64
CA SER A 178 27.11 -33.53 17.35
C SER A 178 25.93 -34.43 16.98
N GLY A 179 26.21 -35.51 16.25
CA GLY A 179 25.17 -36.41 15.73
C GLY A 179 24.19 -35.67 14.81
N ASN A 180 22.89 -35.75 15.12
CA ASN A 180 21.83 -35.10 14.34
C ASN A 180 21.46 -33.69 14.86
N GLY A 181 22.17 -33.17 15.85
CA GLY A 181 21.91 -31.87 16.46
C GLY A 181 23.19 -31.07 16.71
N GLN A 182 23.09 -30.07 17.57
CA GLN A 182 24.18 -29.24 18.03
C GLN A 182 24.35 -29.41 19.54
N LEU A 183 25.58 -29.47 20.02
CA LEU A 183 25.89 -29.26 21.43
C LEU A 183 26.20 -27.79 21.65
N VAL A 184 25.45 -27.15 22.54
CA VAL A 184 25.60 -25.73 22.86
C VAL A 184 26.16 -25.51 24.25
N SER A 185 26.90 -24.41 24.38
CA SER A 185 27.35 -23.89 25.66
C SER A 185 27.08 -22.39 25.73
N LEU A 186 26.59 -21.92 26.88
CA LEU A 186 26.43 -20.51 27.19
C LEU A 186 27.22 -20.19 28.45
N ARG A 187 28.14 -19.24 28.36
CA ARG A 187 28.85 -18.66 29.51
C ARG A 187 28.40 -17.22 29.72
N VAL A 188 28.18 -16.86 30.98
CA VAL A 188 27.95 -15.50 31.46
C VAL A 188 29.24 -15.07 32.14
N LEU A 189 29.84 -14.00 31.65
CA LEU A 189 31.15 -13.53 32.07
C LEU A 189 31.05 -12.12 32.66
N ASP A 190 31.89 -11.82 33.64
CA ASP A 190 32.17 -10.45 34.04
C ASP A 190 32.99 -9.76 32.92
N PRO A 191 32.53 -8.63 32.36
CA PRO A 191 33.17 -8.02 31.21
C PRO A 191 34.50 -7.33 31.56
N GLN A 192 34.76 -7.02 32.83
CA GLN A 192 36.00 -6.39 33.28
C GLN A 192 37.08 -7.42 33.60
N THR A 193 36.71 -8.49 34.32
CA THR A 193 37.65 -9.50 34.80
C THR A 193 37.75 -10.73 33.89
N GLY A 194 36.76 -10.94 33.02
CA GLY A 194 36.64 -12.14 32.19
C GLY A 194 36.23 -13.40 32.97
N SER A 195 35.93 -13.27 34.28
CA SER A 195 35.59 -14.41 35.13
C SER A 195 34.18 -14.93 34.84
N THR A 196 34.00 -16.26 34.93
CA THR A 196 32.68 -16.90 34.72
C THR A 196 31.78 -16.66 35.92
N LEU A 197 30.65 -15.99 35.69
CA LEU A 197 29.59 -15.76 36.67
C LEU A 197 28.60 -16.93 36.73
N ALA A 198 28.25 -17.49 35.57
CA ALA A 198 27.39 -18.66 35.42
C ALA A 198 27.67 -19.34 34.07
N GLU A 199 27.43 -20.64 33.96
CA GLU A 199 27.55 -21.35 32.68
C GLU A 199 26.64 -22.56 32.60
N GLN A 200 26.31 -22.95 31.37
CA GLN A 200 25.72 -24.23 31.01
C GLN A 200 26.44 -24.75 29.76
N THR A 201 26.78 -26.03 29.73
CA THR A 201 27.61 -26.60 28.66
C THR A 201 27.04 -27.92 28.14
N ASN A 202 27.34 -28.23 26.87
CA ASN A 202 26.96 -29.47 26.21
C ASN A 202 25.44 -29.77 26.25
N ILE A 203 24.61 -28.74 26.13
CA ILE A 203 23.16 -28.91 26.01
C ILE A 203 22.85 -29.31 24.57
N GLY A 204 22.14 -30.42 24.39
CA GLY A 204 21.74 -30.90 23.06
C GLY A 204 20.55 -30.11 22.52
N VAL A 205 20.65 -29.60 21.29
CA VAL A 205 19.59 -28.87 20.60
C VAL A 205 19.41 -29.41 19.19
N ASP A 206 18.17 -29.54 18.73
CA ASP A 206 17.87 -29.98 17.36
C ASP A 206 18.46 -29.03 16.32
N ARG A 207 19.07 -29.59 15.26
CA ARG A 207 19.70 -28.80 14.19
C ARG A 207 18.73 -27.83 13.50
N ALA A 208 17.44 -28.16 13.42
CA ALA A 208 16.43 -27.32 12.79
C ALA A 208 16.19 -26.02 13.56
N ALA A 209 16.55 -25.95 14.83
CA ALA A 209 16.48 -24.74 15.65
C ALA A 209 17.54 -23.69 15.27
N PHE A 210 18.59 -24.08 14.53
CA PHE A 210 19.66 -23.18 14.09
C PHE A 210 19.43 -22.61 12.69
N ARG A 211 18.50 -23.19 11.92
CA ARG A 211 18.22 -22.75 10.55
C ARG A 211 17.49 -21.40 10.55
N GLY A 212 18.11 -20.34 10.04
CA GLY A 212 17.46 -19.03 9.87
C GLY A 212 18.35 -17.83 10.20
N ASN A 213 17.71 -16.71 10.56
CA ASN A 213 18.39 -15.47 10.91
C ASN A 213 18.98 -15.50 12.32
N LEU A 214 19.97 -14.64 12.57
CA LEU A 214 20.54 -14.37 13.89
C LEU A 214 20.07 -12.99 14.37
N ALA A 215 19.75 -12.89 15.66
CA ALA A 215 19.25 -11.65 16.26
C ALA A 215 19.69 -11.48 17.71
N LEU A 216 19.73 -10.24 18.17
CA LEU A 216 19.70 -9.91 19.59
C LEU A 216 18.25 -9.90 20.09
N LEU A 217 18.07 -10.18 21.38
CA LEU A 217 16.75 -10.27 22.02
C LEU A 217 16.75 -9.54 23.37
N ALA A 218 15.78 -8.65 23.53
CA ALA A 218 15.31 -8.15 24.81
C ALA A 218 13.83 -8.55 24.98
N HIS A 219 13.58 -9.54 25.82
CA HIS A 219 12.23 -10.05 26.11
C HIS A 219 12.04 -10.11 27.62
N LEU A 220 11.11 -9.32 28.16
CA LEU A 220 10.75 -9.33 29.57
C LEU A 220 9.23 -9.31 29.74
N GLY A 221 8.74 -10.20 30.59
CA GLY A 221 7.32 -10.41 30.86
C GLY A 221 6.67 -11.45 29.96
N SER A 222 5.38 -11.69 30.21
CA SER A 222 4.55 -12.66 29.46
C SER A 222 3.35 -12.00 28.76
N LYS A 223 3.05 -10.75 29.11
CA LYS A 223 1.93 -9.98 28.55
C LYS A 223 2.44 -8.99 27.49
N ARG A 224 1.59 -8.70 26.50
CA ARG A 224 1.82 -7.66 25.48
C ARG A 224 1.68 -6.23 26.05
N THR A 225 2.17 -5.99 27.25
CA THR A 225 2.26 -4.66 27.87
C THR A 225 3.72 -4.23 27.85
N SER A 226 4.00 -2.98 27.50
CA SER A 226 5.35 -2.42 27.53
C SER A 226 5.41 -1.16 28.37
N GLU A 227 6.52 -0.96 29.06
CA GLU A 227 6.84 0.25 29.80
C GLU A 227 7.82 1.09 28.98
N GLU A 228 7.56 2.40 28.84
CA GLU A 228 8.50 3.37 28.23
C GLU A 228 9.71 3.63 29.15
N LYS A 229 10.46 2.57 29.44
CA LYS A 229 11.71 2.57 30.21
C LYS A 229 12.73 1.75 29.45
N SER A 230 13.92 2.28 29.26
CA SER A 230 15.00 1.56 28.58
C SER A 230 15.39 0.32 29.39
N CYS A 231 15.45 -0.84 28.74
CA CYS A 231 15.68 -2.13 29.39
C CYS A 231 17.19 -2.43 29.52
N VAL A 232 17.87 -2.53 28.37
CA VAL A 232 19.27 -2.93 28.27
C VAL A 232 19.98 -2.19 27.15
N ALA A 233 21.30 -2.07 27.29
CA ALA A 233 22.19 -1.66 26.21
C ALA A 233 23.07 -2.82 25.78
N PHE A 234 23.29 -2.96 24.48
CA PHE A 234 24.16 -3.96 23.86
C PHE A 234 25.41 -3.27 23.27
N SER A 235 26.55 -3.93 23.41
CA SER A 235 27.84 -3.53 22.82
C SER A 235 28.67 -4.76 22.48
N ASP A 236 29.69 -4.59 21.63
CA ASP A 236 30.64 -5.65 21.26
C ASP A 236 29.97 -6.94 20.78
N TRP A 237 28.94 -6.84 19.92
CA TRP A 237 28.29 -8.02 19.37
C TRP A 237 29.18 -8.63 18.29
N THR A 238 29.63 -9.86 18.51
CA THR A 238 30.48 -10.62 17.58
C THR A 238 29.79 -11.91 17.15
N ILE A 239 29.98 -12.31 15.89
CA ILE A 239 29.60 -13.62 15.38
C ILE A 239 30.76 -14.14 14.53
N SER A 240 31.32 -15.27 14.94
CA SER A 240 32.35 -15.98 14.20
C SER A 240 31.86 -17.39 13.84
N SER A 241 32.07 -17.78 12.58
CA SER A 241 31.74 -19.12 12.09
C SER A 241 32.55 -19.41 10.84
N GLU A 242 32.86 -20.68 10.57
CA GLU A 242 33.56 -21.08 9.36
C GLU A 242 32.62 -21.26 8.14
N SER A 243 31.29 -21.22 8.35
CA SER A 243 30.32 -21.72 7.36
C SER A 243 28.94 -21.04 7.44
N LEU A 244 28.91 -19.71 7.41
CA LEU A 244 27.66 -18.91 7.36
C LEU A 244 27.43 -18.31 5.99
N TYR A 245 26.18 -17.96 5.69
CA TYR A 245 25.82 -17.29 4.44
C TYR A 245 25.85 -15.78 4.66
N GLN A 246 26.54 -15.05 3.77
CA GLN A 246 26.59 -13.59 3.80
C GLN A 246 26.01 -12.98 2.52
N ASN A 247 25.15 -11.96 2.68
CA ASN A 247 24.60 -11.19 1.58
C ASN A 247 24.42 -9.71 1.96
N GLU A 248 25.33 -8.84 1.49
CA GLU A 248 25.24 -7.39 1.69
C GLU A 248 24.09 -6.74 0.90
N ASN A 249 23.52 -7.41 -0.10
CA ASN A 249 22.35 -6.89 -0.82
C ASN A 249 21.05 -7.01 0.01
N ASN A 250 21.10 -7.68 1.16
CA ASN A 250 19.95 -7.78 2.07
C ASN A 250 19.66 -6.46 2.83
N LEU A 251 20.57 -5.49 2.78
CA LEU A 251 20.38 -4.17 3.40
C LEU A 251 19.13 -3.48 2.81
N PHE A 252 18.32 -2.90 3.70
CA PHE A 252 17.09 -2.23 3.30
C PHE A 252 17.23 -0.71 3.20
N GLY A 253 17.90 -0.08 4.17
CA GLY A 253 18.14 1.37 4.26
C GLY A 253 19.63 1.72 4.29
N PRO A 254 20.00 2.99 4.53
CA PRO A 254 19.16 4.08 5.06
C PRO A 254 18.30 4.81 4.03
N ILE A 255 18.51 4.60 2.72
CA ILE A 255 17.56 5.04 1.68
C ILE A 255 16.65 3.84 1.39
N CYS A 256 15.40 3.89 1.82
CA CYS A 256 14.50 2.73 1.80
C CYS A 256 13.93 2.50 0.40
N PHE A 257 13.38 3.56 -0.20
CA PHE A 257 12.80 3.57 -1.54
C PHE A 257 12.53 5.01 -2.01
N ALA A 258 12.14 5.16 -3.28
CA ALA A 258 11.68 6.41 -3.84
C ALA A 258 10.48 6.18 -4.77
N GLN A 259 9.61 7.18 -4.86
CA GLN A 259 8.37 7.20 -5.66
C GLN A 259 8.30 8.53 -6.43
N TYR A 260 7.76 8.53 -7.64
CA TYR A 260 7.70 9.74 -8.46
C TYR A 260 6.47 9.83 -9.37
N THR A 261 6.10 11.06 -9.73
CA THR A 261 5.20 11.34 -10.87
C THR A 261 5.84 12.31 -11.85
N LEU A 262 5.37 12.25 -13.09
CA LEU A 262 5.60 13.25 -14.12
C LEU A 262 4.26 13.91 -14.45
N ASN A 263 4.19 15.22 -14.38
CA ASN A 263 2.99 15.97 -14.75
C ASN A 263 3.37 17.35 -15.28
N GLN A 264 2.93 17.69 -16.50
CA GLN A 264 3.12 19.03 -17.09
C GLN A 264 4.56 19.56 -17.02
N GLY A 265 5.55 18.72 -17.37
CA GLY A 265 6.98 19.10 -17.33
C GLY A 265 7.55 19.26 -15.91
N LYS A 266 6.86 18.75 -14.88
CA LYS A 266 7.34 18.69 -13.51
C LYS A 266 7.60 17.24 -13.13
N LEU A 267 8.80 16.97 -12.60
CA LEU A 267 9.12 15.73 -11.89
C LEU A 267 9.03 16.02 -10.39
N LYS A 268 8.20 15.24 -9.69
CA LYS A 268 8.22 15.17 -8.23
C LYS A 268 8.66 13.79 -7.79
N LEU A 269 9.70 13.73 -6.96
CA LEU A 269 10.26 12.48 -6.43
C LEU A 269 10.34 12.56 -4.92
N THR A 270 9.72 11.62 -4.22
CA THR A 270 9.80 11.50 -2.76
C THR A 270 10.71 10.34 -2.40
N ALA A 271 11.77 10.62 -1.65
CA ALA A 271 12.67 9.63 -1.07
C ALA A 271 12.25 9.31 0.36
N GLN A 272 12.12 8.04 0.72
CA GLN A 272 11.88 7.57 2.09
C GLN A 272 13.19 7.11 2.74
N LEU A 273 13.48 7.60 3.95
CA LEU A 273 14.72 7.34 4.66
C LEU A 273 14.49 6.70 6.04
N ALA A 274 15.54 6.08 6.58
CA ALA A 274 15.64 5.63 7.97
C ALA A 274 15.85 6.84 8.92
N PRO A 275 15.59 6.70 10.24
CA PRO A 275 15.64 7.81 11.19
C PRO A 275 17.08 8.15 11.62
N ILE A 276 17.76 8.85 10.72
CA ILE A 276 19.14 9.34 10.87
C ILE A 276 19.22 10.87 10.99
N GLU A 277 18.07 11.55 11.09
CA GLU A 277 18.00 13.02 11.07
C GLU A 277 18.78 13.70 12.20
N GLU A 278 19.03 12.99 13.31
CA GLU A 278 19.82 13.48 14.44
C GLU A 278 21.34 13.51 14.15
N ILE A 279 21.79 12.86 13.07
CA ILE A 279 23.21 12.87 12.68
C ILE A 279 23.52 14.21 12.02
N ALA A 280 24.23 15.08 12.73
CA ALA A 280 24.63 16.38 12.21
C ALA A 280 25.42 16.26 10.90
N GLY A 281 25.06 17.07 9.90
CA GLY A 281 25.77 17.13 8.62
C GLY A 281 25.42 16.02 7.62
N HIS A 282 24.42 15.17 7.90
CA HIS A 282 23.90 14.25 6.88
C HIS A 282 23.37 15.03 5.66
N GLN A 283 23.50 14.46 4.46
CA GLN A 283 23.06 15.10 3.21
C GLN A 283 22.56 14.06 2.21
N LEU A 284 21.34 14.26 1.69
CA LEU A 284 20.79 13.51 0.57
C LEU A 284 20.92 14.31 -0.72
N GLN A 285 21.61 13.77 -1.71
CA GLN A 285 21.75 14.33 -3.04
C GLN A 285 20.87 13.56 -4.03
N LEU A 286 20.15 14.27 -4.89
CA LEU A 286 19.48 13.70 -6.05
C LEU A 286 20.34 14.02 -7.28
N ASP A 287 20.86 12.97 -7.93
CA ASP A 287 21.64 13.04 -9.15
C ASP A 287 20.86 12.47 -10.33
N PHE A 288 21.07 13.01 -11.52
CA PHE A 288 20.60 12.44 -12.79
C PHE A 288 21.78 12.10 -13.70
N LYS A 289 21.67 11.00 -14.44
CA LYS A 289 22.70 10.60 -15.42
C LYS A 289 22.37 11.17 -16.79
N ARG A 290 23.07 12.22 -17.21
CA ARG A 290 22.92 12.90 -18.51
C ARG A 290 24.22 12.80 -19.29
N ASN A 291 24.15 12.48 -20.59
CA ASN A 291 25.33 12.32 -21.46
C ASN A 291 26.42 11.40 -20.86
N GLY A 292 26.01 10.33 -20.16
CA GLY A 292 26.89 9.38 -19.49
C GLY A 292 27.49 9.84 -18.16
N LYS A 293 27.24 11.08 -17.71
CA LYS A 293 27.77 11.67 -16.47
C LYS A 293 26.67 11.87 -15.44
N TRP A 294 27.01 11.70 -14.16
CA TRP A 294 26.11 12.03 -13.06
C TRP A 294 26.19 13.52 -12.75
N GLU A 295 25.04 14.19 -12.72
CA GLU A 295 24.89 15.62 -12.41
C GLU A 295 23.95 15.77 -11.20
N THR A 296 24.40 16.48 -10.16
CA THR A 296 23.56 16.75 -8.98
C THR A 296 22.51 17.80 -9.30
N ALA A 297 21.24 17.44 -9.12
CA ALA A 297 20.10 18.33 -9.30
C ALA A 297 19.73 19.08 -8.02
N ALA A 298 19.78 18.39 -6.88
CA ALA A 298 19.43 18.98 -5.59
C ALA A 298 20.16 18.27 -4.45
N THR A 299 20.40 19.00 -3.36
CA THR A 299 20.86 18.46 -2.07
C THR A 299 19.91 18.94 -0.98
N ARG A 300 19.53 18.05 -0.05
CA ARG A 300 18.61 18.31 1.06
C ARG A 300 19.07 17.57 2.31
N GLN A 301 18.54 17.98 3.46
CA GLN A 301 18.66 17.28 4.74
C GLN A 301 17.29 16.78 5.15
N ILE A 302 17.26 15.79 6.05
CA ILE A 302 16.02 15.25 6.60
C ILE A 302 15.58 16.17 7.74
N ASP A 303 14.41 16.77 7.59
CA ASP A 303 13.76 17.63 8.58
C ASP A 303 12.31 17.20 8.87
N HIS A 304 11.67 16.51 7.93
CA HIS A 304 10.29 16.07 8.04
C HIS A 304 10.12 14.89 9.03
N PRO A 305 9.10 14.89 9.90
CA PRO A 305 8.87 13.81 10.88
C PRO A 305 8.61 12.43 10.25
N GLY A 306 8.23 12.37 8.98
CA GLY A 306 8.11 11.12 8.22
C GLY A 306 9.44 10.57 7.68
N ARG A 307 10.56 11.27 7.91
CA ARG A 307 11.89 10.94 7.38
C ARG A 307 11.88 10.77 5.86
N ALA A 308 11.14 11.65 5.20
CA ALA A 308 10.97 11.66 3.76
C ALA A 308 11.35 13.03 3.19
N ILE A 309 11.92 13.05 2.00
CA ILE A 309 12.32 14.28 1.30
C ILE A 309 11.64 14.27 -0.07
N ASN A 310 10.89 15.33 -0.37
CA ASN A 310 10.35 15.56 -1.70
C ASN A 310 11.28 16.48 -2.49
N PHE A 311 11.61 16.06 -3.70
CA PHE A 311 12.33 16.84 -4.70
C PHE A 311 11.38 17.22 -5.81
N GLN A 312 11.38 18.50 -6.18
CA GLN A 312 10.62 19.02 -7.30
C GLN A 312 11.57 19.62 -8.32
N ILE A 313 11.51 19.11 -9.55
CA ILE A 313 12.29 19.58 -10.69
C ILE A 313 11.30 20.09 -11.73
N THR A 314 11.40 21.37 -12.08
CA THR A 314 10.63 22.00 -13.16
C THR A 314 11.34 21.84 -14.49
N ASP A 315 10.62 22.14 -15.58
CA ASP A 315 11.16 22.11 -16.94
C ASP A 315 11.78 20.74 -17.31
N TRP A 316 11.20 19.68 -16.76
CA TRP A 316 11.60 18.30 -16.99
C TRP A 316 11.27 17.87 -18.41
N ASP A 317 12.29 17.38 -19.13
CA ASP A 317 12.12 16.79 -20.46
C ASP A 317 11.49 15.40 -20.35
N VAL A 318 10.16 15.35 -20.51
CA VAL A 318 9.37 14.11 -20.45
C VAL A 318 9.64 13.16 -21.62
N SER A 319 10.40 13.56 -22.65
CA SER A 319 10.68 12.71 -23.82
C SER A 319 11.84 11.72 -23.60
N LYS A 320 12.57 11.84 -22.48
CA LYS A 320 13.79 11.08 -22.24
C LYS A 320 13.71 10.22 -20.99
N THR A 321 14.16 8.98 -21.12
CA THR A 321 14.46 8.11 -20.00
C THR A 321 15.80 8.52 -19.38
N VAL A 322 15.79 8.87 -18.10
CA VAL A 322 16.96 9.39 -17.37
C VAL A 322 17.18 8.56 -16.09
N PRO A 323 18.32 7.86 -15.94
CA PRO A 323 18.68 7.24 -14.66
C PRO A 323 18.83 8.29 -13.57
N TYR A 324 18.33 8.01 -12.37
CA TYR A 324 18.54 8.83 -11.18
C TYR A 324 19.30 8.05 -10.10
N ARG A 325 19.96 8.77 -9.22
CA ARG A 325 20.56 8.23 -8.00
C ARG A 325 20.28 9.16 -6.83
N LEU A 326 19.82 8.59 -5.73
CA LEU A 326 19.83 9.21 -4.42
C LEU A 326 21.11 8.81 -3.71
N ARG A 327 21.88 9.79 -3.24
CA ARG A 327 23.15 9.60 -2.57
C ARG A 327 23.10 10.21 -1.18
N LEU A 328 23.10 9.38 -0.16
CA LEU A 328 23.07 9.80 1.23
C LEU A 328 24.48 9.74 1.81
N LYS A 329 25.01 10.90 2.21
CA LYS A 329 26.26 11.01 2.97
C LYS A 329 25.91 11.11 4.45
N VAL A 330 26.51 10.24 5.26
CA VAL A 330 26.30 10.17 6.71
C VAL A 330 27.64 10.32 7.41
N PRO A 331 27.87 11.45 8.10
CA PRO A 331 29.03 11.60 8.98
C PRO A 331 28.96 10.60 10.15
N LEU A 332 29.94 9.72 10.22
CA LEU A 332 30.22 8.88 11.38
C LEU A 332 31.21 9.62 12.31
N LYS A 333 31.53 9.07 13.48
CA LYS A 333 32.47 9.72 14.41
C LYS A 333 33.86 9.94 13.82
N ASN A 334 34.35 8.99 13.03
CA ASN A 334 35.72 8.97 12.51
C ASN A 334 35.81 8.98 10.97
N SER A 335 34.68 8.98 10.27
CA SER A 335 34.63 8.88 8.81
C SER A 335 33.31 9.41 8.27
N THR A 336 33.12 9.41 6.96
CA THR A 336 31.81 9.65 6.33
C THR A 336 31.49 8.46 5.46
N HIS A 337 30.32 7.85 5.68
CA HIS A 337 29.84 6.76 4.84
C HIS A 337 28.85 7.28 3.79
N GLN A 338 28.81 6.61 2.64
CA GLN A 338 27.90 6.94 1.55
C GLN A 338 27.01 5.75 1.23
N TYR A 339 25.71 5.99 1.11
CA TYR A 339 24.72 5.03 0.64
C TYR A 339 24.08 5.54 -0.66
N ASP A 340 23.96 4.67 -1.65
CA ASP A 340 23.39 5.00 -2.95
C ASP A 340 22.12 4.17 -3.20
N TYR A 341 21.09 4.79 -3.77
CA TYR A 341 19.88 4.13 -4.28
C TYR A 341 19.64 4.61 -5.71
N GLU A 342 19.60 3.68 -6.66
CA GLU A 342 19.48 4.01 -8.09
C GLU A 342 18.12 3.57 -8.64
N GLY A 343 17.61 4.34 -9.59
CA GLY A 343 16.38 4.04 -10.33
C GLY A 343 16.33 4.77 -11.66
N THR A 344 15.15 4.82 -12.27
CA THR A 344 14.97 5.46 -13.58
C THR A 344 13.72 6.31 -13.61
N ILE A 345 13.83 7.53 -14.13
CA ILE A 345 12.68 8.32 -14.58
C ILE A 345 12.46 7.98 -16.05
N ILE A 346 11.37 7.29 -16.37
CA ILE A 346 11.09 6.89 -17.76
C ILE A 346 10.55 8.05 -18.57
N ALA A 347 10.80 8.04 -19.88
CA ALA A 347 10.11 8.91 -20.81
C ALA A 347 8.60 8.66 -20.72
N GLU A 348 7.81 9.73 -20.78
CA GLU A 348 6.37 9.64 -20.84
C GLU A 348 5.96 8.96 -22.16
N PRO A 349 5.14 7.89 -22.13
CA PRO A 349 4.79 7.10 -23.31
C PRO A 349 3.69 7.77 -24.17
N LYS A 350 3.86 9.05 -24.53
CA LYS A 350 2.87 9.84 -25.28
C LYS A 350 2.47 9.21 -26.62
N GLU A 351 3.44 8.65 -27.35
CA GLU A 351 3.22 8.01 -28.64
C GLU A 351 2.77 6.54 -28.54
N LYS A 352 2.82 5.94 -27.35
CA LYS A 352 2.41 4.54 -27.16
C LYS A 352 0.90 4.44 -27.28
N GLU A 353 0.40 3.56 -28.14
CA GLU A 353 -1.04 3.36 -28.35
C GLU A 353 -1.77 2.93 -27.07
N GLN A 354 -1.14 2.05 -26.29
CA GLN A 354 -1.71 1.46 -25.08
C GLN A 354 -0.91 1.83 -23.82
N ILE A 355 -1.61 2.36 -22.82
CA ILE A 355 -1.06 2.64 -21.48
C ILE A 355 -1.55 1.59 -20.49
N LYS A 356 -0.64 0.95 -19.76
CA LYS A 356 -0.95 -0.11 -18.79
C LYS A 356 -0.72 0.38 -17.36
N ALA A 357 -1.76 0.39 -16.54
CA ALA A 357 -1.70 0.71 -15.12
C ALA A 357 -1.86 -0.54 -14.27
N ALA A 358 -0.85 -0.86 -13.45
CA ALA A 358 -0.98 -1.88 -12.41
C ALA A 358 -1.76 -1.29 -11.21
N VAL A 359 -2.70 -2.05 -10.66
CA VAL A 359 -3.63 -1.59 -9.61
C VAL A 359 -3.53 -2.48 -8.39
N PHE A 360 -3.34 -1.87 -7.22
CA PHE A 360 -3.14 -2.52 -5.93
C PHE A 360 -3.92 -1.81 -4.83
N SER A 361 -4.37 -2.57 -3.83
CA SER A 361 -4.91 -2.05 -2.56
C SER A 361 -4.86 -3.15 -1.49
N CYS A 362 -5.17 -2.80 -0.23
CA CYS A 362 -5.53 -3.75 0.83
C CYS A 362 -4.44 -4.80 1.10
N ASN A 363 -3.35 -4.35 1.72
CA ASN A 363 -2.15 -5.12 1.96
C ASN A 363 -1.99 -5.53 3.44
N ALA A 364 -2.77 -6.52 3.88
CA ALA A 364 -2.52 -7.17 5.15
C ALA A 364 -1.15 -7.89 5.17
N GLN A 365 -0.56 -8.04 6.35
CA GLN A 365 0.80 -8.57 6.49
C GLN A 365 0.98 -10.06 6.14
N TYR A 366 -0.09 -10.76 5.75
CA TYR A 366 -0.11 -12.22 5.66
C TYR A 366 0.84 -12.80 4.62
N GLY A 367 1.14 -12.08 3.55
CA GLY A 367 2.05 -12.48 2.47
C GLY A 367 3.44 -11.89 2.55
N PHE A 368 3.75 -11.07 3.55
CA PHE A 368 5.04 -10.39 3.65
C PHE A 368 6.21 -11.40 3.60
N PRO A 369 7.17 -11.24 2.67
CA PRO A 369 7.52 -9.99 1.97
C PRO A 369 7.01 -9.87 0.53
N ASP A 370 5.97 -10.62 0.15
CA ASP A 370 5.23 -10.47 -1.13
C ASP A 370 6.11 -10.52 -2.40
N ALA A 371 7.21 -11.28 -2.35
CA ALA A 371 8.18 -11.36 -3.44
C ALA A 371 7.56 -11.83 -4.77
N ASP A 372 6.52 -12.66 -4.69
CA ASP A 372 5.77 -13.19 -5.82
C ASP A 372 5.06 -12.10 -6.64
N ILE A 373 4.68 -10.98 -6.01
CA ILE A 373 3.93 -9.91 -6.67
C ILE A 373 4.80 -9.18 -7.68
N PHE A 374 6.01 -8.77 -7.30
CA PHE A 374 6.92 -8.09 -8.22
C PHE A 374 7.27 -8.99 -9.41
N GLU A 375 7.59 -10.27 -9.16
CA GLU A 375 7.93 -11.25 -10.21
C GLU A 375 6.79 -11.44 -11.22
N SER A 376 5.54 -11.37 -10.77
CA SER A 376 4.38 -11.52 -11.65
C SER A 376 4.10 -10.23 -12.42
N VAL A 377 4.05 -9.09 -11.71
CA VAL A 377 3.74 -7.78 -12.31
C VAL A 377 4.81 -7.36 -13.33
N SER A 378 6.09 -7.68 -13.09
CA SER A 378 7.18 -7.36 -14.04
C SER A 378 7.00 -8.01 -15.41
N GLN A 379 6.31 -9.16 -15.48
CA GLN A 379 6.02 -9.84 -16.75
C GLN A 379 4.96 -9.10 -17.58
N LEU A 380 4.06 -8.36 -16.92
CA LEU A 380 2.99 -7.58 -17.55
C LEU A 380 3.48 -6.24 -18.12
N LYS A 381 4.65 -5.77 -17.67
CA LYS A 381 5.31 -4.53 -18.10
C LYS A 381 4.37 -3.31 -17.99
N PRO A 382 3.88 -2.97 -16.79
CA PRO A 382 3.07 -1.77 -16.60
C PRO A 382 3.88 -0.50 -16.91
N ASP A 383 3.18 0.54 -17.36
CA ASP A 383 3.74 1.88 -17.62
C ASP A 383 3.64 2.79 -16.39
N LEU A 384 2.72 2.47 -15.47
CA LEU A 384 2.55 3.12 -14.18
C LEU A 384 1.92 2.16 -13.15
N ALA A 385 2.03 2.50 -11.87
CA ALA A 385 1.44 1.74 -10.77
C ALA A 385 0.53 2.61 -9.89
N MET A 386 -0.53 2.02 -9.34
CA MET A 386 -1.49 2.69 -8.47
C MET A 386 -1.69 1.89 -7.19
N PHE A 387 -1.53 2.53 -6.04
CA PHE A 387 -1.83 1.97 -4.73
C PHE A 387 -2.97 2.77 -4.11
N LEU A 388 -4.13 2.14 -4.03
CA LEU A 388 -5.42 2.82 -3.81
C LEU A 388 -5.93 2.66 -2.38
N GLY A 389 -5.03 2.73 -1.40
CA GLY A 389 -5.41 2.58 0.01
C GLY A 389 -4.92 1.30 0.67
N ASP A 390 -4.90 1.32 2.00
CA ASP A 390 -4.53 0.21 2.87
C ASP A 390 -3.17 -0.39 2.52
N GLN A 391 -2.17 0.47 2.34
CA GLN A 391 -0.78 0.06 2.11
C GLN A 391 -0.27 -0.84 3.26
N PHE A 392 -0.83 -0.68 4.47
CA PHE A 392 -0.69 -1.57 5.61
C PHE A 392 -1.89 -1.43 6.57
N TYR A 393 -2.00 -2.33 7.55
CA TYR A 393 -2.99 -2.28 8.63
C TYR A 393 -2.33 -1.91 9.97
N GLU A 394 -3.09 -1.48 10.96
CA GLU A 394 -2.57 -1.08 12.27
C GLU A 394 -1.82 -2.21 12.97
N SER A 395 -2.25 -3.46 12.73
CA SER A 395 -1.61 -4.66 13.27
C SER A 395 -0.30 -5.05 12.55
N THR A 396 0.05 -4.41 11.44
CA THR A 396 1.21 -4.76 10.60
C THR A 396 2.51 -4.81 11.42
N GLY A 397 3.23 -5.92 11.26
CA GLY A 397 4.41 -6.36 11.99
C GLY A 397 4.16 -6.90 13.40
N GLY A 398 2.91 -7.10 13.81
CA GLY A 398 2.56 -7.90 14.99
C GLY A 398 2.58 -7.21 16.35
N PHE A 399 2.80 -5.89 16.40
CA PHE A 399 2.84 -5.14 17.66
C PHE A 399 1.70 -4.12 17.85
N GLY A 400 0.79 -4.01 16.87
CA GLY A 400 -0.28 -3.03 16.88
C GLY A 400 0.20 -1.59 16.64
N PRO A 401 -0.75 -0.63 16.65
CA PRO A 401 -0.48 0.79 16.54
C PRO A 401 -0.07 1.40 17.89
N GLN A 402 0.79 2.42 17.84
CA GLN A 402 1.07 3.30 18.97
C GLN A 402 0.29 4.61 18.82
N TYR A 403 -0.84 4.71 19.52
CA TYR A 403 -1.72 5.89 19.49
C TYR A 403 -1.25 7.05 20.37
N GLU A 404 -0.55 6.73 21.47
CA GLU A 404 -0.16 7.68 22.50
C GLU A 404 1.36 7.71 22.72
N GLY A 405 1.81 8.71 23.49
CA GLY A 405 3.22 8.92 23.83
C GLY A 405 3.85 10.09 23.06
N LYS A 406 5.18 10.12 23.06
CA LYS A 406 5.96 11.14 22.35
C LYS A 406 5.64 11.09 20.86
N PHE A 407 5.38 12.26 20.26
CA PHE A 407 5.03 12.39 18.84
C PHE A 407 5.99 11.62 17.91
N ASP A 408 7.28 11.68 18.23
CA ASP A 408 8.28 11.00 17.42
C ASP A 408 8.16 9.47 17.45
N LYS A 409 7.79 8.88 18.60
CA LYS A 409 7.58 7.44 18.73
C LYS A 409 6.35 6.98 17.91
N THR A 410 5.29 7.79 17.86
CA THR A 410 4.13 7.49 17.00
C THR A 410 4.47 7.62 15.52
N CYS A 411 5.36 8.54 15.14
CA CYS A 411 5.88 8.63 13.76
C CYS A 411 6.75 7.42 13.40
N LEU A 412 7.63 6.96 14.30
CA LEU A 412 8.46 5.79 14.07
C LEU A 412 7.65 4.48 14.03
N ASP A 413 6.55 4.39 14.79
CA ASP A 413 5.63 3.26 14.71
C ASP A 413 4.93 3.14 13.34
N TYR A 414 4.53 4.28 12.77
CA TYR A 414 4.05 4.38 11.39
C TYR A 414 5.15 3.96 10.41
N LEU A 415 6.33 4.58 10.55
CA LEU A 415 7.44 4.38 9.63
C LEU A 415 7.85 2.90 9.55
N ARG A 416 7.79 2.15 10.65
CA ARG A 416 8.01 0.70 10.62
C ARG A 416 7.09 -0.03 9.64
N LYS A 417 5.80 0.30 9.64
CA LYS A 417 4.79 -0.33 8.77
C LYS A 417 4.97 0.13 7.32
N TRP A 418 5.23 1.42 7.14
CA TRP A 418 5.53 2.01 5.84
C TRP A 418 6.82 1.43 5.20
N MET A 419 7.84 1.20 6.01
CA MET A 419 9.08 0.54 5.60
C MET A 419 8.83 -0.93 5.21
N MET A 420 7.95 -1.66 5.91
CA MET A 420 7.57 -3.01 5.48
C MET A 420 6.89 -3.01 4.11
N PHE A 421 5.95 -2.08 3.86
CA PHE A 421 5.34 -1.90 2.55
C PHE A 421 6.40 -1.64 1.47
N GLY A 422 7.30 -0.68 1.70
CA GLY A 422 8.39 -0.40 0.77
C GLY A 422 9.33 -1.58 0.53
N TRP A 423 9.53 -2.44 1.54
CA TRP A 423 10.37 -3.64 1.40
C TRP A 423 9.75 -4.73 0.53
N SER A 424 8.42 -4.80 0.49
CA SER A 424 7.68 -5.68 -0.42
C SER A 424 7.69 -5.12 -1.85
N TYR A 425 7.38 -3.83 -2.03
CA TYR A 425 6.92 -3.32 -3.34
C TYR A 425 7.84 -2.33 -4.05
N ARG A 426 8.95 -1.88 -3.45
CA ARG A 426 9.80 -0.84 -4.07
C ARG A 426 10.26 -1.14 -5.49
N GLU A 427 10.46 -2.41 -5.85
CA GLU A 427 10.88 -2.78 -7.20
C GLU A 427 9.76 -2.60 -8.24
N VAL A 428 8.49 -2.58 -7.83
CA VAL A 428 7.34 -2.33 -8.72
C VAL A 428 7.35 -0.90 -9.25
N PHE A 429 7.69 0.08 -8.40
CA PHE A 429 7.58 1.51 -8.72
C PHE A 429 8.91 2.26 -8.78
N ARG A 430 10.06 1.60 -8.56
CA ARG A 430 11.39 2.25 -8.65
C ARG A 430 11.66 2.89 -10.02
N HIS A 431 11.11 2.30 -11.09
CA HIS A 431 11.42 2.63 -12.48
C HIS A 431 10.25 3.17 -13.29
N ILE A 432 9.04 3.21 -12.75
CA ILE A 432 7.83 3.72 -13.41
C ILE A 432 7.14 4.71 -12.47
N PRO A 433 6.42 5.72 -12.98
CA PRO A 433 5.69 6.61 -12.09
C PRO A 433 4.57 5.86 -11.37
N CYS A 434 4.21 6.35 -10.20
CA CYS A 434 3.17 5.76 -9.40
C CYS A 434 2.29 6.81 -8.74
N ALA A 435 1.07 6.41 -8.37
CA ALA A 435 0.16 7.21 -7.56
C ALA A 435 -0.27 6.42 -6.34
N PHE A 436 -0.02 6.96 -5.15
CA PHE A 436 -0.46 6.37 -3.87
C PHE A 436 -1.48 7.29 -3.22
N ILE A 437 -2.55 6.72 -2.67
CA ILE A 437 -3.53 7.44 -1.86
C ILE A 437 -3.77 6.68 -0.54
N PRO A 438 -3.67 7.35 0.62
CA PRO A 438 -4.00 6.71 1.90
C PRO A 438 -5.51 6.46 2.03
N ASP A 439 -5.84 5.39 2.73
CA ASP A 439 -7.18 5.05 3.19
C ASP A 439 -7.25 5.07 4.73
N ASP A 440 -8.30 4.51 5.33
CA ASP A 440 -8.53 4.47 6.77
C ASP A 440 -7.42 3.80 7.57
N HIS A 441 -6.96 2.60 7.18
CA HIS A 441 -5.99 1.85 7.95
C HIS A 441 -4.59 2.50 7.95
N ASP A 442 -4.25 3.26 6.90
CA ASP A 442 -3.02 4.05 6.83
C ASP A 442 -2.95 5.12 7.93
N VAL A 443 -4.11 5.66 8.32
CA VAL A 443 -4.24 6.69 9.36
C VAL A 443 -4.70 6.12 10.71
N TYR A 444 -4.59 4.81 10.89
CA TYR A 444 -4.96 4.03 12.07
C TYR A 444 -6.44 4.06 12.41
N HIS A 445 -7.29 4.00 11.40
CA HIS A 445 -8.71 3.76 11.54
C HIS A 445 -9.08 2.38 10.96
N GLY A 446 -10.01 1.69 11.60
CA GLY A 446 -10.68 0.55 10.95
C GLY A 446 -11.75 1.00 9.96
N ASN A 447 -12.29 2.21 10.16
CA ASN A 447 -13.20 2.95 9.29
C ASN A 447 -13.00 4.44 9.56
N VAL A 448 -12.89 5.27 8.52
CA VAL A 448 -12.72 6.72 8.67
C VAL A 448 -13.78 7.51 7.92
N TRP A 449 -14.52 8.33 8.67
CA TRP A 449 -15.34 9.41 8.16
C TRP A 449 -14.66 10.71 8.54
N GLY A 450 -13.94 11.32 7.60
CA GLY A 450 -12.98 12.38 7.90
C GLY A 450 -13.58 13.70 8.39
N GLU A 451 -14.89 13.92 8.23
CA GLU A 451 -15.61 15.12 8.73
C GLU A 451 -14.95 16.46 8.35
N GLY A 452 -14.31 16.49 7.17
CA GLY A 452 -13.52 17.63 6.70
C GLY A 452 -12.34 17.94 7.63
N GLY A 453 -11.62 16.92 8.10
CA GLY A 453 -10.48 17.07 9.01
C GLY A 453 -10.86 17.25 10.48
N GLY A 454 -12.05 16.79 10.89
CA GLY A 454 -12.49 16.87 12.28
C GLY A 454 -11.60 16.07 13.23
N LYS A 455 -11.79 16.30 14.54
CA LYS A 455 -11.14 15.52 15.60
C LYS A 455 -12.11 14.48 16.13
N ALA A 456 -11.71 13.21 16.11
CA ALA A 456 -12.47 12.15 16.77
C ALA A 456 -12.38 12.25 18.29
N ASP A 457 -13.47 11.94 18.99
CA ASP A 457 -13.46 11.80 20.44
C ASP A 457 -12.92 10.43 20.85
N THR A 458 -11.73 10.42 21.43
CA THR A 458 -11.04 9.22 21.90
C THR A 458 -11.22 8.98 23.41
N SER A 459 -12.19 9.65 24.06
CA SER A 459 -12.45 9.51 25.50
C SER A 459 -12.81 8.08 25.93
N LEU A 460 -13.38 7.28 25.03
CA LEU A 460 -13.70 5.87 25.21
C LEU A 460 -12.68 4.92 24.56
N GLY A 461 -11.46 5.40 24.32
CA GLY A 461 -10.38 4.66 23.68
C GLY A 461 -10.30 4.89 22.17
N TRP A 462 -9.65 3.97 21.46
CA TRP A 462 -9.19 4.14 20.07
C TRP A 462 -9.93 3.26 19.05
N GLY A 463 -10.95 2.51 19.49
CA GLY A 463 -11.75 1.61 18.66
C GLY A 463 -12.95 2.30 18.00
N SER A 464 -13.94 1.49 17.59
CA SER A 464 -15.16 1.94 16.90
C SER A 464 -15.90 3.11 17.57
N PRO A 465 -16.01 3.21 18.92
CA PRO A 465 -16.66 4.37 19.55
C PRO A 465 -16.05 5.72 19.15
N ALA A 466 -14.72 5.78 18.96
CA ALA A 466 -14.05 6.98 18.49
C ALA A 466 -14.25 7.21 16.99
N GLN A 467 -14.23 6.14 16.19
CA GLN A 467 -14.45 6.21 14.74
C GLN A 467 -15.82 6.79 14.40
N ASP A 468 -16.86 6.35 15.09
CA ASP A 468 -18.23 6.81 14.86
C ASP A 468 -18.44 8.30 15.18
N THR A 469 -17.57 8.91 15.99
CA THR A 469 -17.67 10.37 16.23
C THR A 469 -17.23 11.21 15.03
N GLY A 470 -16.55 10.58 14.05
CA GLY A 470 -16.01 11.22 12.87
C GLY A 470 -14.73 12.02 13.14
N GLY A 471 -14.00 12.33 12.09
CA GLY A 471 -12.68 12.93 12.15
C GLY A 471 -11.55 11.92 12.42
N TYR A 472 -10.37 12.45 12.71
CA TYR A 472 -9.15 11.67 12.92
C TYR A 472 -8.90 11.40 14.40
N LYS A 473 -8.56 10.14 14.74
CA LYS A 473 -8.10 9.72 16.07
C LYS A 473 -6.72 10.29 16.39
N MET A 474 -5.82 10.23 15.41
CA MET A 474 -4.45 10.73 15.55
C MET A 474 -4.38 12.26 15.42
N ARG A 475 -3.35 12.86 16.03
CA ARG A 475 -3.12 14.31 15.97
C ARG A 475 -2.84 14.80 14.53
N PRO A 476 -3.24 16.02 14.14
CA PRO A 476 -3.17 16.50 12.76
C PRO A 476 -1.76 16.50 12.18
N GLU A 477 -0.72 16.76 12.98
CA GLU A 477 0.68 16.71 12.53
C GLU A 477 1.10 15.30 12.12
N TRP A 478 0.55 14.27 12.78
CA TRP A 478 0.81 12.88 12.42
C TRP A 478 0.06 12.50 11.15
N VAL A 479 -1.20 12.94 11.00
CA VAL A 479 -1.99 12.72 9.78
C VAL A 479 -1.32 13.38 8.57
N ASN A 480 -0.85 14.63 8.72
CA ASN A 480 -0.07 15.32 7.70
C ASN A 480 1.25 14.61 7.39
N MET A 481 1.89 14.01 8.40
CA MET A 481 3.11 13.22 8.20
C MET A 481 2.83 11.99 7.34
N VAL A 482 1.78 11.22 7.63
CA VAL A 482 1.36 10.06 6.82
C VAL A 482 1.08 10.49 5.39
N GLN A 483 0.22 11.51 5.20
CA GLN A 483 -0.10 12.06 3.88
C GLN A 483 1.15 12.46 3.11
N PHE A 484 2.06 13.23 3.72
CA PHE A 484 3.28 13.64 3.04
C PHE A 484 4.11 12.45 2.57
N THR A 485 4.30 11.42 3.41
CA THR A 485 5.09 10.24 3.03
C THR A 485 4.48 9.44 1.88
N GLN A 486 3.15 9.41 1.77
CA GLN A 486 2.46 8.66 0.72
C GLN A 486 2.19 9.50 -0.54
N THR A 487 1.80 10.77 -0.42
CA THR A 487 1.22 11.55 -1.54
C THR A 487 2.08 12.73 -2.01
N SER A 488 3.17 13.11 -1.34
CA SER A 488 3.97 14.30 -1.73
C SER A 488 4.56 14.25 -3.14
N HIS A 489 4.68 13.05 -3.73
CA HIS A 489 5.13 12.85 -5.10
C HIS A 489 4.04 13.06 -6.16
N LEU A 490 2.76 13.13 -5.77
CA LEU A 490 1.65 13.42 -6.67
C LEU A 490 1.75 14.86 -7.22
N PRO A 491 1.03 15.16 -8.33
CA PRO A 491 0.85 16.54 -8.79
C PRO A 491 0.34 17.46 -7.67
N ASP A 492 0.52 18.77 -7.84
CA ASP A 492 0.03 19.75 -6.86
C ASP A 492 -1.48 19.61 -6.67
N ALA A 493 -1.97 19.71 -5.44
CA ALA A 493 -3.40 19.64 -5.14
C ALA A 493 -4.17 20.70 -5.93
N TYR A 494 -5.38 20.35 -6.39
CA TYR A 494 -6.22 21.25 -7.20
C TYR A 494 -6.51 22.55 -6.46
N ASP A 495 -6.96 22.43 -5.21
CA ASP A 495 -7.06 23.53 -4.26
C ASP A 495 -6.34 23.10 -2.97
N PRO A 496 -5.15 23.65 -2.68
CA PRO A 496 -4.30 23.20 -1.56
C PRO A 496 -4.76 23.73 -0.19
N THR A 497 -5.90 24.43 -0.11
CA THR A 497 -6.41 24.97 1.16
C THR A 497 -6.61 23.83 2.17
N PRO A 498 -5.96 23.88 3.36
CA PRO A 498 -6.14 22.86 4.39
C PRO A 498 -7.59 22.76 4.87
N VAL A 499 -7.97 21.59 5.37
CA VAL A 499 -9.25 21.38 6.04
C VAL A 499 -9.14 21.71 7.55
N LYS A 500 -10.12 21.30 8.36
CA LYS A 500 -10.07 21.51 9.82
C LYS A 500 -8.77 20.93 10.41
N GLN A 501 -8.35 21.49 11.54
CA GLN A 501 -7.09 21.16 12.23
C GLN A 501 -5.82 21.38 11.39
N ASN A 502 -5.88 22.18 10.32
CA ASN A 502 -4.77 22.43 9.40
C ASN A 502 -4.22 21.14 8.76
N ILE A 503 -5.11 20.17 8.51
CA ILE A 503 -4.78 18.96 7.77
C ILE A 503 -4.77 19.29 6.28
N GLY A 504 -3.68 18.97 5.59
CA GLY A 504 -3.53 19.22 4.15
C GLY A 504 -4.43 18.31 3.30
N VAL A 505 -4.47 18.61 2.01
CA VAL A 505 -5.21 17.87 0.97
C VAL A 505 -4.28 17.54 -0.20
N TYR A 506 -4.59 16.49 -0.94
CA TYR A 506 -3.82 16.00 -2.09
C TYR A 506 -4.65 15.68 -3.33
N TYR A 507 -6.00 15.79 -3.28
CA TYR A 507 -6.82 15.55 -4.48
C TYR A 507 -6.37 16.44 -5.65
N THR A 508 -6.19 15.81 -6.82
CA THR A 508 -5.50 16.45 -7.94
C THR A 508 -5.82 15.81 -9.29
N HIS A 509 -5.40 16.48 -10.35
CA HIS A 509 -5.43 16.01 -11.73
C HIS A 509 -4.02 15.56 -12.15
N TRP A 510 -3.89 14.32 -12.63
CA TRP A 510 -2.66 13.79 -13.20
C TRP A 510 -2.84 13.44 -14.68
N ASN A 511 -2.10 14.08 -15.58
CA ASN A 511 -2.04 13.71 -16.99
C ASN A 511 -0.77 12.91 -17.28
N TYR A 512 -0.93 11.68 -17.78
CA TYR A 512 0.20 10.83 -18.15
C TYR A 512 -0.11 9.92 -19.32
N GLY A 513 0.72 9.99 -20.37
CA GLY A 513 0.63 9.09 -21.52
C GLY A 513 -0.65 9.25 -22.34
N GLY A 514 -1.35 10.39 -22.22
CA GLY A 514 -2.65 10.65 -22.86
C GLY A 514 -3.87 10.17 -22.07
N VAL A 515 -3.69 9.71 -20.83
CA VAL A 515 -4.78 9.43 -19.89
C VAL A 515 -4.79 10.51 -18.81
N SER A 516 -5.96 11.06 -18.56
CA SER A 516 -6.24 12.07 -17.54
C SER A 516 -6.86 11.38 -16.32
N PHE A 517 -6.19 11.46 -15.17
CA PHE A 517 -6.63 10.85 -13.92
C PHE A 517 -7.11 11.91 -12.94
N ALA A 518 -8.33 11.77 -12.42
CA ALA A 518 -8.78 12.48 -11.22
C ALA A 518 -8.45 11.65 -9.99
N ILE A 519 -7.66 12.17 -9.07
CA ILE A 519 -7.27 11.51 -7.82
C ILE A 519 -8.08 12.13 -6.68
N LEU A 520 -8.83 11.31 -5.94
CA LEU A 520 -9.75 11.73 -4.90
C LEU A 520 -9.26 11.42 -3.48
N GLU A 521 -9.89 12.11 -2.52
CA GLU A 521 -9.83 11.90 -1.08
C GLU A 521 -11.24 11.58 -0.58
N ASP A 522 -11.79 10.41 -0.95
CA ASP A 522 -13.20 10.10 -0.68
C ASP A 522 -13.51 9.90 0.82
N ARG A 523 -12.49 9.59 1.62
CA ARG A 523 -12.55 9.49 3.08
C ARG A 523 -12.55 10.83 3.80
N LYS A 524 -11.86 11.84 3.25
CA LYS A 524 -11.49 13.08 3.96
C LYS A 524 -12.68 13.93 4.37
N PHE A 525 -13.67 14.01 3.50
CA PHE A 525 -14.82 14.90 3.65
C PHE A 525 -16.09 14.16 4.08
N LYS A 526 -16.07 12.83 4.02
CA LYS A 526 -17.23 11.99 4.30
C LYS A 526 -17.77 12.22 5.71
N SER A 527 -19.08 12.42 5.81
CA SER A 527 -19.77 12.59 7.09
C SER A 527 -19.88 11.27 7.84
N ALA A 528 -19.68 11.33 9.15
CA ALA A 528 -19.87 10.19 10.03
C ALA A 528 -21.36 9.91 10.20
N PRO A 529 -21.83 8.68 9.95
CA PRO A 529 -23.26 8.40 9.94
C PRO A 529 -23.94 8.69 11.29
N LYS A 530 -23.24 8.46 12.41
CA LYS A 530 -23.75 8.76 13.75
C LYS A 530 -24.02 10.25 13.99
N ASN A 531 -23.35 11.14 13.26
CA ASN A 531 -23.52 12.59 13.41
C ASN A 531 -24.73 13.12 12.62
N VAL A 532 -25.14 12.41 11.57
CA VAL A 532 -26.20 12.87 10.65
C VAL A 532 -27.50 12.07 10.77
N LEU A 533 -27.42 10.77 11.09
CA LEU A 533 -28.59 9.91 11.29
C LEU A 533 -29.23 10.12 12.65
N PRO A 534 -30.54 9.89 12.78
CA PRO A 534 -31.21 10.07 14.04
C PRO A 534 -30.84 8.92 15.02
N PRO A 535 -30.90 9.15 16.35
CA PRO A 535 -30.44 8.19 17.35
C PRO A 535 -31.08 6.80 17.27
N GLU A 536 -32.29 6.70 16.74
CA GLU A 536 -32.99 5.43 16.56
C GLU A 536 -32.29 4.49 15.57
N ALA A 537 -31.40 5.00 14.71
CA ALA A 537 -30.57 4.16 13.84
C ALA A 537 -29.57 3.30 14.64
N GLN A 538 -29.19 3.75 15.85
CA GLN A 538 -28.23 3.05 16.72
C GLN A 538 -26.93 2.70 15.98
N VAL A 539 -26.34 3.67 15.27
CA VAL A 539 -25.12 3.46 14.48
C VAL A 539 -23.98 2.96 15.39
N HIS A 540 -23.38 1.84 14.99
CA HIS A 540 -22.18 1.28 15.59
C HIS A 540 -21.21 0.86 14.48
N ASN A 541 -20.02 1.47 14.47
CA ASN A 541 -19.00 1.29 13.44
C ASN A 541 -19.52 1.47 12.00
N GLY A 542 -20.40 2.44 11.77
CA GLY A 542 -21.04 2.65 10.46
C GLY A 542 -22.17 1.68 10.11
N TRP A 543 -22.52 0.74 11.01
CA TRP A 543 -23.63 -0.21 10.82
C TRP A 543 -24.84 0.16 11.66
N ILE A 544 -26.03 0.07 11.07
CA ILE A 544 -27.31 0.30 11.72
C ILE A 544 -27.68 -0.92 12.57
N GLN A 545 -27.84 -0.75 13.88
CA GLN A 545 -28.16 -1.87 14.79
C GLN A 545 -29.66 -2.10 14.97
N ASN A 546 -30.50 -1.09 14.71
CA ASN A 546 -31.94 -1.19 14.81
C ASN A 546 -32.56 -1.87 13.57
N ASP A 547 -33.11 -3.08 13.75
CA ASP A 547 -33.73 -3.88 12.67
C ASP A 547 -34.92 -3.22 11.97
N ASN A 548 -35.59 -2.29 12.65
CA ASN A 548 -36.76 -1.60 12.10
C ASN A 548 -36.39 -0.29 11.39
N PHE A 549 -35.10 0.06 11.34
CA PHE A 549 -34.65 1.29 10.71
C PHE A 549 -34.42 1.08 9.21
N ASP A 550 -35.17 1.82 8.40
CA ASP A 550 -35.04 1.78 6.94
C ASP A 550 -34.23 2.97 6.45
N ILE A 551 -32.96 2.73 6.12
CA ILE A 551 -32.04 3.75 5.63
C ILE A 551 -32.50 4.41 4.33
N LYS A 552 -33.29 3.70 3.50
CA LYS A 552 -33.72 4.20 2.18
C LYS A 552 -34.64 5.41 2.30
N LYS A 553 -35.30 5.59 3.46
CA LYS A 553 -36.11 6.77 3.79
C LYS A 553 -35.29 8.03 4.06
N TYR A 554 -33.97 7.89 4.20
CA TYR A 554 -33.03 8.98 4.48
C TYR A 554 -32.10 9.24 3.28
N ARG A 555 -32.59 9.05 2.05
CA ARG A 555 -31.81 9.28 0.82
C ARG A 555 -31.24 10.69 0.73
N ASP A 556 -32.07 11.69 1.06
CA ASP A 556 -31.77 13.12 0.92
C ASP A 556 -31.27 13.75 2.23
N ILE A 557 -30.69 12.94 3.12
CA ILE A 557 -30.10 13.44 4.36
C ILE A 557 -28.95 14.40 4.07
N ASP A 558 -28.83 15.45 4.87
CA ASP A 558 -27.73 16.41 4.76
C ASP A 558 -26.43 15.77 5.30
N ALA A 559 -25.66 15.21 4.38
CA ALA A 559 -24.40 14.54 4.62
C ALA A 559 -23.49 14.73 3.40
N ASP A 560 -22.18 14.60 3.59
CA ASP A 560 -21.19 14.72 2.54
C ASP A 560 -20.49 13.39 2.24
N LEU A 561 -20.11 13.23 0.98
CA LEU A 561 -19.17 12.20 0.51
C LEU A 561 -17.82 12.83 0.17
N LEU A 562 -17.76 13.52 -0.98
CA LEU A 562 -16.53 14.16 -1.47
C LEU A 562 -16.34 15.58 -0.95
N GLY A 563 -17.42 16.22 -0.47
CA GLY A 563 -17.46 17.64 -0.13
C GLY A 563 -17.42 18.55 -1.36
N GLU A 564 -17.92 19.79 -1.22
CA GLU A 564 -18.13 20.72 -2.34
C GLU A 564 -16.85 20.99 -3.16
N ARG A 565 -15.69 21.05 -2.50
CA ARG A 565 -14.40 21.36 -3.16
C ARG A 565 -13.98 20.27 -4.15
N GLN A 566 -14.16 19.00 -3.79
CA GLN A 566 -13.85 17.88 -4.71
C GLN A 566 -14.92 17.72 -5.78
N GLU A 567 -16.19 18.01 -5.45
CA GLU A 567 -17.27 18.03 -6.45
C GLU A 567 -17.02 19.12 -7.51
N GLN A 568 -16.56 20.30 -7.10
CA GLN A 568 -16.15 21.37 -8.00
C GLN A 568 -14.93 20.98 -8.83
N PHE A 569 -13.89 20.41 -8.19
CA PHE A 569 -12.74 19.84 -8.89
C PHE A 569 -13.16 18.86 -9.98
N LEU A 570 -14.05 17.91 -9.68
CA LEU A 570 -14.54 16.95 -10.66
C LEU A 570 -15.32 17.62 -11.79
N ALA A 571 -16.15 18.63 -11.47
CA ALA A 571 -16.88 19.40 -12.48
C ALA A 571 -15.95 20.12 -13.45
N ASP A 572 -14.88 20.75 -12.94
CA ASP A 572 -13.86 21.41 -13.77
C ASP A 572 -13.03 20.39 -14.56
N TRP A 573 -12.68 19.27 -13.92
CA TRP A 573 -11.86 18.22 -14.52
C TRP A 573 -12.54 17.49 -15.67
N VAL A 574 -13.86 17.24 -15.62
CA VAL A 574 -14.56 16.58 -16.75
C VAL A 574 -14.57 17.45 -18.00
N GLU A 575 -14.49 18.76 -17.84
CA GLU A 575 -14.37 19.74 -18.93
C GLU A 575 -12.95 19.92 -19.46
N ASP A 576 -11.93 19.68 -18.62
CA ASP A 576 -10.54 19.85 -18.97
C ASP A 576 -9.99 18.64 -19.75
N TRP A 577 -9.86 18.81 -21.06
CA TRP A 577 -9.22 17.83 -21.95
C TRP A 577 -7.85 18.28 -22.44
N SER A 578 -7.25 19.28 -21.79
CA SER A 578 -5.93 19.81 -22.15
C SER A 578 -4.81 18.77 -21.96
N ASN A 579 -3.59 19.16 -22.34
CA ASN A 579 -2.38 18.34 -22.16
C ASN A 579 -2.45 16.97 -22.88
N GLY A 580 -3.16 16.90 -24.02
CA GLY A 580 -3.24 15.69 -24.83
C GLY A 580 -4.07 14.58 -24.19
N ALA A 581 -4.98 14.88 -23.26
CA ALA A 581 -5.89 13.89 -22.69
C ALA A 581 -6.81 13.27 -23.76
N VAL A 582 -6.85 11.94 -23.81
CA VAL A 582 -7.61 11.13 -24.78
C VAL A 582 -8.63 10.24 -24.07
N LEU A 583 -8.28 9.72 -22.90
CA LEU A 583 -9.14 8.94 -22.01
C LEU A 583 -9.11 9.55 -20.62
N LYS A 584 -10.18 9.31 -19.84
CA LYS A 584 -10.32 9.80 -18.47
C LYS A 584 -10.58 8.65 -17.50
N ALA A 585 -9.96 8.71 -16.33
CA ALA A 585 -10.21 7.79 -15.24
C ALA A 585 -10.23 8.49 -13.88
N VAL A 586 -11.01 7.96 -12.95
CA VAL A 586 -11.09 8.41 -11.55
C VAL A 586 -10.40 7.38 -10.68
N LEU A 587 -9.59 7.84 -9.72
CA LEU A 587 -8.95 7.03 -8.69
C LEU A 587 -9.52 7.43 -7.33
N SER A 588 -10.01 6.47 -6.56
CA SER A 588 -10.43 6.68 -5.18
C SER A 588 -10.15 5.44 -4.33
N GLN A 589 -10.31 5.56 -3.02
CA GLN A 589 -10.15 4.47 -2.08
C GLN A 589 -11.25 3.43 -2.30
N THR A 590 -12.51 3.87 -2.39
CA THR A 590 -13.67 2.99 -2.53
C THR A 590 -14.50 3.30 -3.76
N ASN A 591 -15.05 2.27 -4.41
CA ASN A 591 -15.97 2.42 -5.53
C ASN A 591 -17.31 3.06 -5.07
N PHE A 592 -18.04 3.76 -5.94
CA PHE A 592 -19.33 4.40 -5.62
C PHE A 592 -20.51 3.42 -5.54
N ALA A 593 -20.36 2.34 -4.77
CA ALA A 593 -21.37 1.31 -4.54
C ALA A 593 -21.10 0.55 -3.23
N THR A 594 -22.10 -0.17 -2.74
CA THR A 594 -21.92 -1.19 -1.68
C THR A 594 -22.20 -2.57 -2.26
N VAL A 595 -21.17 -3.27 -2.72
CA VAL A 595 -21.39 -4.53 -3.45
C VAL A 595 -21.58 -5.71 -2.51
N ALA A 596 -20.88 -5.76 -1.38
CA ALA A 596 -20.82 -6.94 -0.53
C ALA A 596 -22.19 -7.40 0.01
N THR A 597 -22.34 -8.72 0.15
CA THR A 597 -23.45 -9.38 0.86
C THR A 597 -22.92 -10.13 2.08
N LEU A 598 -23.74 -10.24 3.11
CA LEU A 598 -23.44 -10.99 4.34
C LEU A 598 -24.65 -11.85 4.74
N PRO A 599 -24.48 -12.89 5.59
CA PRO A 599 -25.60 -13.64 6.14
C PRO A 599 -26.70 -12.72 6.67
N ALA A 600 -27.97 -13.06 6.42
CA ALA A 600 -29.08 -12.16 6.72
C ALA A 600 -29.20 -11.74 8.19
N ASP A 601 -28.66 -12.54 9.11
CA ASP A 601 -28.60 -12.30 10.56
C ASP A 601 -27.35 -11.52 11.00
N ALA A 602 -26.37 -11.29 10.11
CA ALA A 602 -25.21 -10.47 10.41
C ALA A 602 -25.62 -9.01 10.68
N LYS A 603 -25.05 -8.45 11.74
CA LYS A 603 -25.29 -7.07 12.21
C LYS A 603 -24.19 -6.10 11.79
N ASP A 604 -23.01 -6.61 11.52
CA ASP A 604 -21.83 -5.87 11.09
C ASP A 604 -20.86 -6.82 10.37
N ASP A 605 -19.72 -6.28 9.94
CA ASP A 605 -18.66 -6.99 9.23
C ASP A 605 -17.70 -7.77 10.14
N SER A 606 -17.88 -7.76 11.47
CA SER A 606 -17.00 -8.51 12.39
C SER A 606 -17.02 -10.03 12.13
N VAL A 607 -18.09 -10.54 11.50
CA VAL A 607 -18.22 -11.94 11.09
C VAL A 607 -17.36 -12.29 9.88
N VAL A 608 -17.02 -11.31 9.03
CA VAL A 608 -16.38 -11.51 7.71
C VAL A 608 -15.12 -12.37 7.75
N PRO A 609 -14.14 -12.14 8.67
CA PRO A 609 -12.91 -12.93 8.71
C PRO A 609 -13.13 -14.42 9.03
N SER A 610 -14.31 -14.77 9.56
CA SER A 610 -14.69 -16.11 10.02
C SER A 610 -15.80 -16.76 9.21
N LEU A 611 -16.28 -16.11 8.14
CA LEU A 611 -17.31 -16.67 7.27
C LEU A 611 -16.85 -17.99 6.65
N ASN A 612 -17.80 -18.91 6.47
CA ASN A 612 -17.56 -20.12 5.70
C ASN A 612 -17.10 -19.74 4.28
N ILE A 613 -15.98 -20.32 3.84
CA ILE A 613 -15.46 -20.15 2.49
C ILE A 613 -16.00 -21.31 1.63
N PRO A 614 -16.84 -21.04 0.62
CA PRO A 614 -17.49 -22.08 -0.19
C PRO A 614 -16.49 -22.89 -1.02
N GLU A 615 -16.86 -24.11 -1.37
CA GLU A 615 -16.17 -24.87 -2.41
C GLU A 615 -16.29 -24.18 -3.78
N VAL A 616 -15.42 -24.52 -4.73
CA VAL A 616 -15.52 -23.99 -6.10
C VAL A 616 -16.81 -24.51 -6.75
N GLY A 617 -17.66 -23.58 -7.21
CA GLY A 617 -18.96 -23.88 -7.82
C GLY A 617 -20.14 -23.96 -6.84
N GLU A 618 -19.89 -23.87 -5.52
CA GLU A 618 -20.94 -23.72 -4.52
C GLU A 618 -21.48 -22.27 -4.52
N TYR A 619 -22.81 -22.13 -4.50
CA TYR A 619 -23.48 -20.84 -4.36
C TYR A 619 -24.01 -20.68 -2.94
N ILE A 620 -23.58 -19.64 -2.22
CA ILE A 620 -24.07 -19.36 -0.87
C ILE A 620 -25.49 -18.80 -0.93
N GLN A 621 -26.41 -19.39 -0.16
CA GLN A 621 -27.76 -18.89 0.03
C GLN A 621 -27.92 -18.26 1.43
N GLY A 622 -28.89 -17.34 1.56
CA GLY A 622 -29.20 -16.69 2.84
C GLY A 622 -28.42 -15.40 3.11
N ASP A 623 -27.57 -14.97 2.19
CA ASP A 623 -26.91 -13.67 2.22
C ASP A 623 -27.87 -12.55 1.76
N LYS A 624 -27.69 -11.33 2.29
CA LYS A 624 -28.40 -10.10 1.89
C LYS A 624 -27.42 -8.97 1.57
N PRO A 625 -27.78 -8.00 0.70
CA PRO A 625 -26.98 -6.80 0.48
C PRO A 625 -26.71 -6.05 1.79
N THR A 626 -25.49 -5.54 1.93
CA THR A 626 -25.05 -4.82 3.14
C THR A 626 -25.41 -3.34 3.08
N VAL A 627 -25.54 -2.73 4.27
CA VAL A 627 -25.70 -1.29 4.47
C VAL A 627 -24.44 -0.78 5.18
N ASP A 628 -23.29 -1.04 4.57
CA ASP A 628 -22.00 -0.64 5.09
C ASP A 628 -21.73 0.82 4.75
N MET A 629 -21.88 1.73 5.72
CA MET A 629 -21.68 3.17 5.51
C MET A 629 -20.22 3.59 5.42
N ASP A 630 -19.29 2.64 5.61
CA ASP A 630 -17.91 2.85 5.25
C ASP A 630 -17.74 2.88 3.72
N SER A 631 -18.49 2.07 2.98
CA SER A 631 -18.44 2.08 1.51
C SER A 631 -19.01 3.37 0.88
N ASN A 632 -18.63 3.69 -0.36
CA ASN A 632 -19.17 4.88 -1.05
C ASN A 632 -20.52 4.64 -1.76
N GLY A 633 -21.27 3.60 -1.39
CA GLY A 633 -22.72 3.58 -1.57
C GLY A 633 -23.44 4.58 -0.65
N TRP A 634 -22.75 5.05 0.40
CA TRP A 634 -23.20 6.05 1.36
C TRP A 634 -22.38 7.36 1.26
N PRO A 635 -23.01 8.55 1.42
CA PRO A 635 -24.46 8.80 1.39
C PRO A 635 -25.03 8.74 -0.03
N MET A 636 -26.26 8.23 -0.18
CA MET A 636 -26.90 7.94 -1.47
C MET A 636 -26.94 9.14 -2.43
N ALA A 637 -27.48 10.29 -1.99
CA ALA A 637 -27.63 11.46 -2.85
C ALA A 637 -26.27 12.04 -3.31
N LYS A 638 -25.27 12.04 -2.42
CA LYS A 638 -23.91 12.51 -2.75
C LYS A 638 -23.15 11.53 -3.62
N ARG A 639 -23.37 10.22 -3.44
CA ARG A 639 -22.91 9.18 -4.36
C ARG A 639 -23.45 9.44 -5.78
N ASP A 640 -24.75 9.67 -5.93
CA ASP A 640 -25.37 9.93 -7.24
C ASP A 640 -24.86 11.22 -7.88
N LYS A 641 -24.60 12.25 -7.06
CA LYS A 641 -23.98 13.49 -7.52
C LYS A 641 -22.57 13.22 -8.09
N ALA A 642 -21.72 12.50 -7.36
CA ALA A 642 -20.37 12.14 -7.82
C ALA A 642 -20.41 11.33 -9.13
N VAL A 643 -21.24 10.27 -9.17
CA VAL A 643 -21.44 9.43 -10.36
C VAL A 643 -21.96 10.24 -11.55
N SER A 644 -22.90 11.17 -11.31
CA SER A 644 -23.45 12.03 -12.35
C SER A 644 -22.42 13.02 -12.90
N ILE A 645 -21.50 13.52 -12.09
CA ILE A 645 -20.43 14.42 -12.54
C ILE A 645 -19.46 13.64 -13.43
N ILE A 646 -18.89 12.52 -12.94
CA ILE A 646 -17.84 11.79 -13.67
C ILE A 646 -18.35 11.20 -14.99
N ARG A 647 -19.65 10.85 -15.07
CA ARG A 647 -20.34 10.45 -16.31
C ARG A 647 -20.18 11.47 -17.42
N LYS A 648 -20.22 12.77 -17.10
CA LYS A 648 -20.10 13.86 -18.09
C LYS A 648 -18.74 13.87 -18.80
N GLY A 649 -17.71 13.24 -18.22
CA GLY A 649 -16.38 13.09 -18.82
C GLY A 649 -16.11 11.71 -19.44
N PHE A 650 -17.11 10.82 -19.52
CA PHE A 650 -16.94 9.43 -19.97
C PHE A 650 -15.84 8.69 -19.19
N ALA A 651 -15.74 8.98 -17.89
CA ALA A 651 -14.64 8.51 -17.06
C ALA A 651 -14.87 7.09 -16.54
N PHE A 652 -13.81 6.28 -16.60
CA PHE A 652 -13.77 4.97 -15.95
C PHE A 652 -13.30 5.10 -14.49
N HIS A 653 -13.85 4.35 -13.56
CA HIS A 653 -13.49 4.45 -12.14
C HIS A 653 -12.63 3.26 -11.69
N ILE A 654 -11.49 3.52 -11.03
CA ILE A 654 -10.61 2.52 -10.44
C ILE A 654 -10.56 2.74 -8.92
N ALA A 655 -10.78 1.69 -8.14
CA ALA A 655 -10.83 1.77 -6.68
C ALA A 655 -10.21 0.56 -5.96
N GLY A 656 -10.06 0.67 -4.64
CA GLY A 656 -9.61 -0.36 -3.69
C GLY A 656 -10.69 -0.71 -2.64
N ASP A 657 -10.30 -0.73 -1.35
CA ASP A 657 -11.08 -0.86 -0.08
C ASP A 657 -12.03 -2.06 0.09
N GLN A 658 -12.77 -2.44 -0.94
CA GLN A 658 -13.88 -3.38 -0.80
C GLN A 658 -13.43 -4.82 -0.47
N HIS A 659 -12.13 -5.13 -0.61
CA HIS A 659 -11.58 -6.48 -0.43
C HIS A 659 -12.26 -7.56 -1.27
N LEU A 660 -12.94 -7.12 -2.33
CA LEU A 660 -13.76 -7.92 -3.21
C LEU A 660 -13.57 -7.32 -4.59
N ALA A 661 -12.80 -8.00 -5.43
CA ALA A 661 -12.58 -7.48 -6.77
C ALA A 661 -13.91 -7.48 -7.51
N THR A 662 -14.30 -6.35 -8.08
CA THR A 662 -15.58 -6.20 -8.76
C THR A 662 -15.42 -5.41 -10.04
N PHE A 663 -16.17 -5.80 -11.06
CA PHE A 663 -16.40 -4.97 -12.24
C PHE A 663 -17.89 -4.66 -12.32
N VAL A 664 -18.24 -3.40 -12.06
CA VAL A 664 -19.61 -2.93 -11.94
C VAL A 664 -19.88 -1.78 -12.89
N HIS A 665 -21.14 -1.59 -13.25
CA HIS A 665 -21.63 -0.47 -14.04
C HIS A 665 -22.65 0.29 -13.19
N TYR A 666 -22.41 1.58 -12.98
CA TYR A 666 -23.25 2.39 -12.11
C TYR A 666 -24.57 2.78 -12.78
N GLY A 667 -25.65 2.81 -11.99
CA GLY A 667 -26.90 3.45 -12.34
C GLY A 667 -27.23 4.61 -11.39
N VAL A 668 -27.86 5.65 -11.92
CA VAL A 668 -28.45 6.79 -11.19
C VAL A 668 -29.96 6.76 -11.38
N ASP A 669 -30.43 6.90 -12.63
CA ASP A 669 -31.87 6.85 -12.94
C ASP A 669 -32.31 5.42 -13.31
N GLU A 670 -31.47 4.70 -14.05
CA GLU A 670 -31.67 3.35 -14.55
C GLU A 670 -30.39 2.54 -14.37
N HIS A 671 -30.48 1.21 -14.41
CA HIS A 671 -29.28 0.36 -14.40
C HIS A 671 -28.38 0.64 -15.61
N GLY A 672 -27.09 0.85 -15.35
CA GLY A 672 -26.11 1.05 -16.41
C GLY A 672 -26.27 2.36 -17.18
N ASP A 673 -26.88 3.39 -16.58
CA ASP A 673 -26.99 4.70 -17.21
C ASP A 673 -25.77 5.62 -16.93
N SER A 674 -24.66 5.09 -16.40
CA SER A 674 -23.47 5.86 -15.99
C SER A 674 -22.14 5.13 -16.24
N GLY A 675 -21.07 5.46 -15.51
CA GLY A 675 -19.72 4.92 -15.71
C GLY A 675 -19.52 3.49 -15.19
N PHE A 676 -18.54 2.79 -15.76
CA PHE A 676 -18.05 1.52 -15.22
C PHE A 676 -16.98 1.75 -14.16
N ALA A 677 -16.88 0.80 -13.23
CA ALA A 677 -15.87 0.80 -12.19
C ALA A 677 -15.22 -0.57 -12.00
N PHE A 678 -13.92 -0.55 -11.71
CA PHE A 678 -13.15 -1.71 -11.30
C PHE A 678 -12.56 -1.47 -9.91
N ALA A 679 -13.06 -2.22 -8.92
CA ALA A 679 -12.37 -2.35 -7.64
C ALA A 679 -11.40 -3.52 -7.74
N GLY A 680 -10.11 -3.26 -7.54
CA GLY A 680 -9.07 -4.30 -7.62
C GLY A 680 -9.18 -5.33 -6.50
N PRO A 681 -8.63 -6.55 -6.68
CA PRO A 681 -8.49 -7.51 -5.58
C PRO A 681 -7.52 -6.97 -4.52
N ALA A 682 -7.74 -7.36 -3.27
CA ALA A 682 -6.78 -7.11 -2.19
C ALA A 682 -5.48 -7.89 -2.44
N LEU A 683 -4.33 -7.23 -2.25
CA LEU A 683 -3.01 -7.88 -2.28
C LEU A 683 -2.91 -9.01 -1.24
N ASN A 684 -3.44 -8.73 -0.05
CA ASN A 684 -3.47 -9.62 1.10
C ASN A 684 -4.79 -9.38 1.86
N ASN A 685 -5.76 -10.28 1.70
CA ASN A 685 -7.13 -10.01 2.09
C ASN A 685 -7.41 -10.31 3.58
N LEU A 686 -7.56 -9.24 4.38
CA LEU A 686 -7.97 -9.32 5.80
C LEU A 686 -9.46 -9.60 5.95
N TRP A 687 -10.29 -8.88 5.20
CA TRP A 687 -11.75 -8.96 5.16
C TRP A 687 -12.23 -9.66 3.88
N PRO A 688 -12.27 -11.01 3.80
CA PRO A 688 -12.74 -11.72 2.60
C PRO A 688 -14.25 -11.56 2.39
N ARG A 689 -14.67 -10.33 2.05
CA ARG A 689 -16.04 -9.98 1.68
C ARG A 689 -16.44 -10.81 0.47
N ARG A 690 -17.75 -11.00 0.30
CA ARG A 690 -18.33 -11.85 -0.75
C ARG A 690 -19.60 -11.23 -1.32
N PHE A 691 -20.01 -11.69 -2.50
CA PHE A 691 -21.24 -11.29 -3.16
C PHE A 691 -22.00 -12.52 -3.64
N TRP A 692 -23.05 -12.84 -2.90
CA TRP A 692 -23.98 -13.94 -3.16
C TRP A 692 -25.42 -13.43 -2.98
N PRO A 693 -25.90 -12.56 -3.90
CA PRO A 693 -27.23 -11.99 -3.81
C PRO A 693 -28.31 -13.08 -3.88
N PRO A 694 -29.50 -12.85 -3.32
CA PRO A 694 -30.61 -13.80 -3.32
C PRO A 694 -31.28 -13.87 -4.71
N VAL A 695 -30.65 -14.57 -5.64
CA VAL A 695 -31.12 -14.79 -7.01
C VAL A 695 -31.42 -16.25 -7.28
N ASN A 696 -32.12 -16.54 -8.38
CA ASN A 696 -32.27 -17.91 -8.86
C ASN A 696 -30.90 -18.43 -9.35
N ASN A 697 -30.33 -19.38 -8.61
CA ASN A 697 -29.03 -19.98 -8.90
C ASN A 697 -29.11 -21.30 -9.68
N SER A 698 -30.28 -21.63 -10.24
CA SER A 698 -30.48 -22.81 -11.08
C SER A 698 -29.57 -22.72 -12.32
N GLY A 699 -28.55 -23.58 -12.37
CA GLY A 699 -27.54 -23.58 -13.45
C GLY A 699 -26.33 -22.68 -13.20
N HIS A 700 -26.13 -22.22 -11.96
CA HIS A 700 -24.88 -21.59 -11.53
C HIS A 700 -23.69 -22.53 -11.75
N THR A 701 -22.60 -22.00 -12.31
CA THR A 701 -21.27 -22.60 -12.23
C THR A 701 -20.25 -21.52 -11.88
N TYR A 702 -19.00 -21.92 -11.61
CA TYR A 702 -17.91 -21.00 -11.36
C TYR A 702 -17.65 -20.05 -12.55
N GLU A 703 -17.76 -20.56 -13.77
CA GLU A 703 -17.55 -19.81 -15.03
C GLU A 703 -18.82 -19.05 -15.49
N LYS A 704 -20.00 -19.52 -15.07
CA LYS A 704 -21.29 -18.89 -15.35
C LYS A 704 -21.98 -18.53 -14.02
N PRO A 705 -21.50 -17.48 -13.33
CA PRO A 705 -22.05 -17.09 -12.06
C PRO A 705 -23.51 -16.63 -12.18
N ALA A 706 -24.35 -16.98 -11.18
CA ALA A 706 -25.73 -16.52 -11.15
C ALA A 706 -25.86 -15.08 -10.64
N TYR A 707 -24.81 -14.55 -10.01
CA TYR A 707 -24.80 -13.23 -9.39
C TYR A 707 -24.56 -12.07 -10.38
N THR A 708 -24.34 -12.31 -11.68
CA THR A 708 -24.17 -11.22 -12.65
C THR A 708 -25.50 -10.67 -13.14
N GLY A 709 -25.56 -9.37 -13.45
CA GLY A 709 -26.77 -8.69 -13.91
C GLY A 709 -27.11 -7.47 -13.07
N GLU A 710 -28.36 -7.02 -13.17
CA GLU A 710 -28.89 -5.84 -12.47
C GLU A 710 -29.20 -6.17 -11.01
N HIS A 711 -28.68 -5.35 -10.08
CA HIS A 711 -28.87 -5.48 -8.64
C HIS A 711 -29.06 -4.14 -7.96
N VAL A 712 -29.78 -4.14 -6.85
CA VAL A 712 -29.93 -2.98 -5.99
C VAL A 712 -29.13 -3.23 -4.72
N ASP A 713 -28.21 -2.32 -4.36
CA ASP A 713 -27.44 -2.45 -3.12
C ASP A 713 -28.29 -2.21 -1.86
N GLY A 714 -27.70 -2.38 -0.67
CA GLY A 714 -28.43 -2.21 0.58
C GLY A 714 -28.98 -0.80 0.81
N PHE A 715 -28.36 0.22 0.20
CA PHE A 715 -28.82 1.61 0.25
C PHE A 715 -29.89 1.92 -0.80
N GLY A 716 -30.15 1.03 -1.75
CA GLY A 716 -31.09 1.29 -2.84
C GLY A 716 -30.45 1.88 -4.09
N ASN A 717 -29.11 1.91 -4.18
CA ASN A 717 -28.43 2.35 -5.39
C ASN A 717 -28.50 1.27 -6.47
N LEU A 718 -28.62 1.70 -7.73
CA LEU A 718 -28.66 0.81 -8.88
C LEU A 718 -27.23 0.45 -9.30
N ILE A 719 -26.94 -0.84 -9.38
CA ILE A 719 -25.67 -1.38 -9.85
C ILE A 719 -25.91 -2.52 -10.83
N THR A 720 -25.06 -2.65 -11.84
CA THR A 720 -25.03 -3.84 -12.70
C THR A 720 -23.69 -4.52 -12.50
N VAL A 721 -23.71 -5.76 -12.04
CA VAL A 721 -22.51 -6.53 -11.69
C VAL A 721 -22.13 -7.42 -12.88
N HIS A 722 -20.92 -7.25 -13.39
CA HIS A 722 -20.42 -8.04 -14.51
C HIS A 722 -19.46 -9.15 -14.07
N ALA A 723 -18.63 -8.90 -13.05
CA ALA A 723 -17.77 -9.92 -12.45
C ALA A 723 -17.43 -9.61 -10.99
N VAL A 724 -17.21 -10.68 -10.22
CA VAL A 724 -16.80 -10.63 -8.82
C VAL A 724 -15.79 -11.74 -8.53
N ALA A 725 -14.70 -11.42 -7.84
CA ALA A 725 -13.77 -12.41 -7.33
C ALA A 725 -14.18 -12.87 -5.91
N ASN A 726 -15.16 -13.77 -5.84
CA ASN A 726 -15.59 -14.35 -4.55
C ASN A 726 -14.50 -15.27 -3.94
N PRO A 727 -14.39 -15.35 -2.60
CA PRO A 727 -13.51 -16.30 -1.93
C PRO A 727 -14.01 -17.74 -2.11
N HIS A 728 -13.08 -18.68 -2.31
CA HIS A 728 -13.35 -20.11 -2.49
C HIS A 728 -12.29 -20.96 -1.80
N ASN A 729 -12.67 -22.16 -1.35
CA ASN A 729 -11.71 -23.12 -0.81
C ASN A 729 -10.87 -23.70 -1.94
N MET A 730 -9.56 -23.41 -1.92
CA MET A 730 -8.63 -23.84 -2.96
C MET A 730 -7.86 -25.11 -2.57
N HIS A 731 -8.10 -25.67 -1.37
CA HIS A 731 -7.40 -26.84 -0.82
C HIS A 731 -5.88 -26.68 -0.84
N ARG A 732 -5.39 -25.48 -0.50
CA ARG A 732 -3.97 -25.11 -0.49
C ARG A 732 -3.61 -24.31 0.75
N GLU A 733 -2.38 -24.51 1.22
CA GLU A 733 -1.82 -23.79 2.37
C GLU A 733 -0.80 -22.72 1.94
N PRO A 734 -0.73 -21.56 2.64
CA PRO A 734 -1.59 -21.19 3.75
C PRO A 734 -2.97 -20.74 3.28
N ALA A 735 -4.04 -21.32 3.85
CA ALA A 735 -5.42 -21.05 3.44
C ALA A 735 -5.78 -19.54 3.50
N ILE A 736 -5.17 -18.79 4.42
CA ILE A 736 -5.38 -17.34 4.57
C ILE A 736 -5.01 -16.53 3.33
N LEU A 737 -4.11 -17.04 2.47
CA LEU A 737 -3.81 -16.44 1.18
C LEU A 737 -4.57 -17.11 0.06
N TYR A 738 -4.57 -18.45 -0.02
CA TYR A 738 -5.17 -19.14 -1.17
C TYR A 738 -6.69 -19.01 -1.24
N ASN A 739 -7.39 -18.95 -0.10
CA ASN A 739 -8.84 -19.06 -0.07
C ASN A 739 -9.58 -17.71 -0.08
N ARG A 740 -8.86 -16.59 0.04
CA ARG A 740 -9.44 -15.26 0.29
C ARG A 740 -9.45 -14.32 -0.93
N ALA A 741 -9.44 -14.89 -2.13
CA ALA A 741 -9.52 -14.13 -3.39
C ALA A 741 -8.49 -12.97 -3.52
N VAL A 742 -7.24 -13.23 -3.14
CA VAL A 742 -6.14 -12.25 -3.21
C VAL A 742 -5.54 -12.12 -4.61
N GLY A 743 -5.03 -10.93 -4.96
CA GLY A 743 -4.51 -10.71 -6.31
C GLY A 743 -4.01 -9.30 -6.57
N TYR A 744 -3.96 -8.95 -7.86
CA TYR A 744 -3.69 -7.59 -8.33
C TYR A 744 -4.40 -7.33 -9.66
N GLY A 745 -4.62 -6.06 -9.99
CA GLY A 745 -5.27 -5.63 -11.23
C GLY A 745 -4.31 -5.09 -12.28
N LEU A 746 -4.73 -5.11 -13.54
CA LEU A 746 -4.10 -4.35 -14.63
C LEU A 746 -5.20 -3.68 -15.46
N VAL A 747 -5.08 -2.37 -15.70
CA VAL A 747 -5.97 -1.62 -16.58
C VAL A 747 -5.18 -1.16 -17.81
N THR A 748 -5.62 -1.56 -19.00
CA THR A 748 -5.01 -1.14 -20.27
C THR A 748 -5.94 -0.15 -20.96
N PHE A 749 -5.44 1.07 -21.17
CA PHE A 749 -6.11 2.15 -21.89
C PHE A 749 -5.60 2.16 -23.33
N ASP A 750 -6.47 1.85 -24.30
CA ASP A 750 -6.15 1.93 -25.73
C ASP A 750 -6.63 3.27 -26.29
N LYS A 751 -5.69 4.16 -26.59
CA LYS A 751 -5.99 5.52 -27.05
C LYS A 751 -6.54 5.59 -28.47
N GLN A 752 -6.20 4.60 -29.31
CA GLN A 752 -6.64 4.57 -30.69
C GLN A 752 -8.02 3.95 -30.80
N ALA A 753 -8.21 2.76 -30.22
CA ALA A 753 -9.49 2.05 -30.22
C ALA A 753 -10.51 2.69 -29.26
N ARG A 754 -10.05 3.54 -28.32
CA ARG A 754 -10.85 4.14 -27.25
C ARG A 754 -11.53 3.08 -26.40
N THR A 755 -10.74 2.07 -26.04
CA THR A 755 -11.20 0.97 -25.17
C THR A 755 -10.40 0.92 -23.89
N ILE A 756 -11.03 0.38 -22.86
CA ILE A 756 -10.47 0.19 -21.54
C ILE A 756 -10.62 -1.28 -21.20
N LYS A 757 -9.49 -1.98 -21.08
CA LYS A 757 -9.43 -3.39 -20.71
C LYS A 757 -9.01 -3.54 -19.27
N THR A 758 -9.73 -4.37 -18.51
CA THR A 758 -9.36 -4.74 -17.15
C THR A 758 -8.99 -6.23 -17.09
N ASP A 759 -7.87 -6.51 -16.45
CA ASP A 759 -7.43 -7.84 -16.08
C ASP A 759 -7.37 -7.94 -14.54
N CYS A 760 -7.85 -9.06 -13.98
CA CYS A 760 -7.91 -9.29 -12.54
C CYS A 760 -7.21 -10.61 -12.21
N PHE A 761 -5.94 -10.52 -11.81
CA PHE A 761 -5.06 -11.67 -11.65
C PHE A 761 -5.17 -12.28 -10.25
N ARG A 762 -5.18 -13.62 -10.20
CA ARG A 762 -5.08 -14.38 -8.95
C ARG A 762 -3.64 -14.36 -8.47
N ARG A 763 -3.42 -14.13 -7.18
CA ARG A 763 -2.07 -14.27 -6.61
C ARG A 763 -1.58 -15.71 -6.79
N PHE A 764 -0.26 -15.87 -7.00
CA PHE A 764 0.42 -17.14 -7.30
C PHE A 764 0.09 -17.79 -8.64
N ALA A 765 -0.81 -17.22 -9.45
CA ALA A 765 -0.98 -17.66 -10.83
C ALA A 765 0.09 -17.01 -11.73
N ASP A 766 0.58 -17.77 -12.71
CA ASP A 766 1.42 -17.21 -13.77
C ASP A 766 0.57 -16.24 -14.62
N PRO A 767 0.91 -14.94 -14.69
CA PRO A 767 0.11 -13.95 -15.43
C PRO A 767 0.05 -14.22 -16.94
N SER A 768 0.93 -15.06 -17.49
CA SER A 768 0.90 -15.50 -18.89
C SER A 768 0.03 -16.75 -19.11
N GLY A 769 -0.43 -17.39 -18.03
CA GLY A 769 -1.24 -18.60 -18.07
C GLY A 769 -2.69 -18.36 -18.47
N LYS A 770 -3.35 -19.41 -18.98
CA LYS A 770 -4.77 -19.35 -19.38
C LYS A 770 -5.72 -19.13 -18.20
N ASP A 771 -5.35 -19.67 -17.03
CA ASP A 771 -6.13 -19.56 -15.80
C ASP A 771 -5.51 -18.50 -14.87
N ALA A 772 -4.90 -17.45 -15.41
CA ALA A 772 -4.25 -16.43 -14.59
C ALA A 772 -5.25 -15.56 -13.79
N GLN A 773 -6.48 -15.45 -14.30
CA GLN A 773 -7.45 -14.45 -13.85
C GLN A 773 -8.62 -15.06 -13.10
N TYR A 774 -9.33 -14.23 -12.33
CA TYR A 774 -10.63 -14.59 -11.77
C TYR A 774 -11.71 -14.72 -12.87
N PRO A 775 -12.78 -15.50 -12.66
CA PRO A 775 -13.87 -15.64 -13.63
C PRO A 775 -14.49 -14.30 -14.01
N GLY A 776 -14.85 -14.17 -15.29
CA GLY A 776 -15.41 -12.95 -15.87
C GLY A 776 -14.37 -11.97 -16.43
N TRP A 777 -13.09 -12.09 -16.04
CA TRP A 777 -12.00 -11.32 -16.63
C TRP A 777 -11.23 -12.10 -17.72
N PRO A 778 -10.61 -11.42 -18.70
CA PRO A 778 -10.58 -9.97 -18.86
C PRO A 778 -11.88 -9.35 -19.37
N MET A 779 -12.13 -8.09 -19.04
CA MET A 779 -13.24 -7.29 -19.59
C MET A 779 -12.72 -6.15 -20.44
N THR A 780 -13.49 -5.75 -21.45
CA THR A 780 -13.16 -4.59 -22.29
C THR A 780 -14.43 -3.82 -22.61
N ILE A 781 -14.39 -2.52 -22.37
CA ILE A 781 -15.45 -1.57 -22.70
C ILE A 781 -14.90 -0.49 -23.64
N SER A 782 -15.77 0.15 -24.41
CA SER A 782 -15.46 1.39 -25.11
C SER A 782 -15.59 2.61 -24.17
N GLN A 783 -14.94 3.72 -24.53
CA GLN A 783 -15.02 4.98 -23.80
C GLN A 783 -16.48 5.48 -23.68
N GLU A 784 -17.25 5.39 -24.77
CA GLU A 784 -18.61 5.92 -24.83
C GLU A 784 -19.60 5.17 -23.92
N GLU A 785 -19.32 3.90 -23.62
CA GLU A 785 -20.11 3.10 -22.67
C GLU A 785 -20.05 3.66 -21.25
N ASN A 786 -19.02 4.41 -20.86
CA ASN A 786 -18.96 5.09 -19.55
C ASN A 786 -19.93 6.28 -19.41
N PHE A 787 -20.70 6.61 -20.46
CA PHE A 787 -21.82 7.52 -20.32
C PHE A 787 -23.11 6.78 -19.96
N GLY A 788 -23.29 5.54 -20.45
CA GLY A 788 -24.42 4.64 -20.17
C GLY A 788 -25.80 5.09 -20.69
N LYS A 789 -26.17 6.37 -20.52
CA LYS A 789 -27.54 6.84 -20.78
C LYS A 789 -27.97 6.76 -22.24
N GLU A 790 -29.18 6.25 -22.45
CA GLU A 790 -29.81 6.12 -23.76
C GLU A 790 -30.26 7.46 -24.36
N ALA A 791 -30.13 7.59 -25.68
CA ALA A 791 -30.43 8.84 -26.37
C ALA A 791 -31.94 9.09 -26.48
N MET A 792 -32.43 10.22 -25.96
CA MET A 792 -33.84 10.64 -26.15
C MET A 792 -34.04 11.49 -27.41
N ALA A 793 -32.99 12.19 -27.84
CA ALA A 793 -32.93 12.96 -29.07
C ALA A 793 -31.48 13.11 -29.54
N TRP A 794 -31.31 13.59 -30.78
CA TRP A 794 -30.00 13.82 -31.38
C TRP A 794 -29.85 15.25 -31.87
N LEU A 795 -28.62 15.74 -31.80
CA LEU A 795 -28.19 16.97 -32.45
C LEU A 795 -27.76 16.68 -33.90
N PRO A 796 -27.62 17.71 -34.75
CA PRO A 796 -27.04 17.55 -36.09
C PRO A 796 -25.67 16.85 -36.04
N THR A 797 -25.38 16.04 -37.04
CA THR A 797 -24.06 15.39 -37.15
C THR A 797 -22.98 16.45 -37.35
N LEU A 798 -21.92 16.38 -36.55
CA LEU A 798 -20.73 17.20 -36.73
C LEU A 798 -19.86 16.53 -37.80
N GLN A 799 -19.50 17.29 -38.84
CA GLN A 799 -18.54 16.90 -39.87
C GLN A 799 -17.31 17.79 -39.71
N VAL A 800 -16.32 17.26 -39.00
CA VAL A 800 -15.05 17.89 -38.68
C VAL A 800 -14.05 17.60 -39.79
N GLU A 801 -13.52 18.66 -40.38
CA GLU A 801 -12.44 18.64 -41.35
C GLU A 801 -11.18 19.26 -40.72
N GLY A 802 -10.01 18.73 -41.08
CA GLY A 802 -8.73 19.12 -40.51
C GLY A 802 -7.93 17.91 -40.02
N ASN A 803 -6.71 18.15 -39.56
CA ASN A 803 -5.79 17.10 -39.09
C ASN A 803 -5.91 16.82 -37.58
N THR A 804 -6.72 17.59 -36.86
CA THR A 804 -6.88 17.47 -35.40
C THR A 804 -8.36 17.38 -35.02
N LEU A 805 -8.68 16.42 -34.16
CA LEU A 805 -10.04 16.22 -33.66
C LEU A 805 -10.28 17.09 -32.42
N PRO A 806 -11.33 17.92 -32.40
CA PRO A 806 -11.62 18.80 -31.29
C PRO A 806 -12.26 18.05 -30.12
N VAL A 807 -12.26 18.71 -28.97
CA VAL A 807 -13.08 18.40 -27.81
C VAL A 807 -14.44 19.03 -28.03
N LEU A 808 -15.50 18.23 -27.95
CA LEU A 808 -16.88 18.70 -27.97
C LEU A 808 -17.39 18.83 -26.54
N LYS A 809 -17.85 20.02 -26.16
CA LYS A 809 -18.67 20.27 -24.99
C LYS A 809 -20.11 20.59 -25.40
N ILE A 810 -21.08 20.02 -24.71
CA ILE A 810 -22.51 20.25 -24.95
C ILE A 810 -23.12 20.81 -23.70
N PHE A 811 -23.78 21.95 -23.83
CA PHE A 811 -24.51 22.59 -22.76
C PHE A 811 -25.99 22.67 -23.11
N ASP A 812 -26.86 22.50 -22.12
CA ASP A 812 -28.30 22.64 -22.29
C ASP A 812 -28.77 24.11 -22.20
N GLU A 813 -30.10 24.33 -22.16
CA GLU A 813 -30.68 25.67 -22.11
C GLU A 813 -30.34 26.41 -20.81
N ASP A 814 -30.10 25.67 -19.72
CA ASP A 814 -29.77 26.18 -18.38
C ASP A 814 -28.26 26.45 -18.23
N GLN A 815 -27.50 26.29 -19.31
CA GLN A 815 -26.05 26.37 -19.36
C GLN A 815 -25.34 25.25 -18.59
N GLU A 816 -26.06 24.19 -18.20
CA GLU A 816 -25.47 23.03 -17.55
C GLU A 816 -24.76 22.14 -18.56
N LEU A 817 -23.57 21.68 -18.20
CA LEU A 817 -22.82 20.72 -19.02
C LEU A 817 -23.59 19.40 -19.08
N VAL A 818 -23.88 18.95 -20.30
CA VAL A 818 -24.42 17.63 -20.59
C VAL A 818 -23.28 16.61 -20.61
N TYR A 819 -22.25 16.86 -21.42
CA TYR A 819 -20.98 16.12 -21.41
C TYR A 819 -19.89 16.84 -22.20
N ALA A 820 -18.65 16.42 -21.97
CA ALA A 820 -17.46 16.80 -22.73
C ALA A 820 -16.73 15.54 -23.22
N LEU A 821 -16.29 15.53 -24.49
CA LEU A 821 -15.63 14.39 -25.11
C LEU A 821 -14.64 14.83 -26.19
N ARG A 822 -13.39 14.34 -26.14
CA ARG A 822 -12.46 14.44 -27.29
C ARG A 822 -12.90 13.51 -28.40
N LEU A 823 -13.27 14.06 -29.55
CA LEU A 823 -13.80 13.29 -30.67
C LEU A 823 -12.80 12.22 -31.15
N THR A 824 -13.36 11.12 -31.62
CA THR A 824 -12.64 9.92 -32.06
C THR A 824 -12.52 9.82 -33.58
N ALA A 825 -13.42 10.50 -34.30
CA ALA A 825 -13.47 10.54 -35.76
C ALA A 825 -13.99 11.90 -36.25
N GLY A 826 -13.76 12.19 -37.54
CA GLY A 826 -14.22 13.41 -38.20
C GLY A 826 -15.75 13.50 -38.35
N SER A 827 -16.50 12.42 -38.12
CA SER A 827 -17.96 12.44 -38.11
C SER A 827 -18.46 11.98 -36.74
N PHE A 828 -19.16 12.84 -36.02
CA PHE A 828 -19.73 12.53 -34.71
C PHE A 828 -21.17 13.02 -34.61
N ARG A 829 -22.07 12.18 -34.10
CA ARG A 829 -23.47 12.55 -33.90
C ARG A 829 -23.78 12.64 -32.41
N PRO A 830 -23.93 13.85 -31.85
CA PRO A 830 -24.18 13.97 -30.42
C PRO A 830 -25.57 13.47 -30.02
N LYS A 831 -25.61 12.66 -28.95
CA LYS A 831 -26.84 12.25 -28.26
C LYS A 831 -27.19 13.23 -27.15
N VAL A 832 -28.47 13.43 -26.88
CA VAL A 832 -28.95 14.25 -25.76
C VAL A 832 -30.18 13.62 -25.11
N PHE A 833 -30.41 13.99 -23.85
CA PHE A 833 -31.31 13.28 -22.93
C PHE A 833 -32.56 14.07 -22.56
N LYS A 834 -32.79 15.22 -23.22
CA LYS A 834 -34.05 15.95 -23.16
C LYS A 834 -34.34 16.57 -24.53
N LYS A 835 -35.58 17.00 -24.76
CA LYS A 835 -35.87 17.88 -25.91
C LYS A 835 -35.48 19.30 -25.51
N GLY A 836 -34.98 20.08 -26.45
CA GLY A 836 -34.61 21.46 -26.20
C GLY A 836 -33.64 22.00 -27.24
N LYS A 837 -33.11 23.18 -26.96
CA LYS A 837 -31.96 23.74 -27.66
C LYS A 837 -30.69 23.52 -26.84
N TYR A 838 -29.58 23.43 -27.55
CA TYR A 838 -28.27 23.18 -26.95
C TYR A 838 -27.25 24.15 -27.53
N ARG A 839 -26.21 24.40 -26.75
CA ARG A 839 -24.99 25.08 -27.19
C ARG A 839 -23.89 24.04 -27.34
N LEU A 840 -23.26 24.01 -28.50
CA LEU A 840 -22.10 23.17 -28.78
C LEU A 840 -20.87 24.06 -28.76
N HIS A 841 -19.87 23.67 -28.00
CA HIS A 841 -18.58 24.34 -27.97
C HIS A 841 -17.51 23.32 -28.35
N LEU A 842 -16.83 23.57 -29.46
CA LEU A 842 -15.73 22.74 -29.93
C LEU A 842 -14.43 23.48 -29.70
N SER A 843 -13.41 22.78 -29.21
CA SER A 843 -12.08 23.37 -29.01
C SER A 843 -10.95 22.40 -29.29
N VAL A 844 -9.78 22.93 -29.63
CA VAL A 844 -8.51 22.19 -29.64
C VAL A 844 -7.60 22.87 -28.62
N PRO A 845 -7.62 22.41 -27.35
CA PRO A 845 -6.89 23.06 -26.26
C PRO A 845 -5.41 23.30 -26.59
N GLU A 846 -4.79 22.39 -27.33
CA GLU A 846 -3.38 22.45 -27.71
C GLU A 846 -3.04 23.62 -28.64
N THR A 847 -4.01 24.15 -29.38
CA THR A 847 -3.82 25.28 -30.32
C THR A 847 -4.55 26.55 -29.90
N GLY A 848 -5.43 26.46 -28.90
CA GLY A 848 -6.33 27.54 -28.51
C GLY A 848 -7.47 27.80 -29.51
N TRP A 849 -7.66 26.94 -30.52
CA TRP A 849 -8.78 27.07 -31.45
C TRP A 849 -10.11 26.72 -30.77
N GLU A 850 -11.15 27.51 -31.01
CA GLU A 850 -12.49 27.31 -30.47
C GLU A 850 -13.58 27.72 -31.47
N GLN A 851 -14.73 27.06 -31.42
CA GLN A 851 -15.92 27.41 -32.19
C GLN A 851 -17.21 27.05 -31.42
N THR A 852 -18.16 27.97 -31.39
CA THR A 852 -19.44 27.80 -30.67
C THR A 852 -20.64 27.85 -31.62
N PHE A 853 -21.62 26.98 -31.37
CA PHE A 853 -22.89 26.91 -32.08
C PHE A 853 -24.05 26.98 -31.08
N ASP A 854 -24.85 28.03 -31.16
CA ASP A 854 -25.96 28.27 -30.24
C ASP A 854 -27.32 27.83 -30.77
N LYS A 855 -28.24 27.60 -29.84
CA LYS A 855 -29.68 27.36 -30.10
C LYS A 855 -29.92 26.16 -31.02
N ILE A 856 -29.06 25.14 -30.97
CA ILE A 856 -29.14 23.94 -31.79
C ILE A 856 -30.26 23.03 -31.28
N LYS A 857 -31.30 22.85 -32.09
CA LYS A 857 -32.49 22.07 -31.71
C LYS A 857 -32.23 20.57 -31.80
N ALA A 858 -32.46 19.85 -30.71
CA ALA A 858 -32.46 18.39 -30.69
C ALA A 858 -33.74 17.82 -31.33
N ARG A 859 -33.63 16.65 -31.99
CA ARG A 859 -34.78 15.98 -32.66
C ARG A 859 -34.82 14.49 -32.34
N LYS A 860 -36.04 13.95 -32.22
CA LYS A 860 -36.33 12.52 -31.99
C LYS A 860 -36.05 11.61 -33.20
N LYS A 861 -35.96 12.15 -34.41
CA LYS A 861 -35.61 11.36 -35.60
C LYS A 861 -34.21 11.72 -36.03
N GLN A 862 -33.44 10.70 -36.38
CA GLN A 862 -32.16 10.85 -37.02
C GLN A 862 -32.35 11.53 -38.39
N GLY A 863 -32.19 12.86 -38.47
CA GLY A 863 -32.23 13.61 -39.73
C GLY A 863 -30.85 13.75 -40.38
N ASN A 864 -30.82 14.13 -41.67
CA ASN A 864 -29.61 14.30 -42.48
C ASN A 864 -28.93 15.68 -42.32
N ARG A 865 -29.24 16.44 -41.27
CA ARG A 865 -28.63 17.76 -41.05
C ARG A 865 -27.22 17.57 -40.46
N ALA A 866 -26.24 18.22 -41.08
CA ALA A 866 -24.88 18.26 -40.61
C ALA A 866 -24.44 19.70 -40.31
N ILE A 867 -23.57 19.86 -39.31
CA ILE A 867 -22.81 21.08 -39.06
C ILE A 867 -21.38 20.78 -39.50
N ARG A 868 -20.88 21.55 -40.47
CA ARG A 868 -19.51 21.45 -40.93
C ARG A 868 -18.62 22.30 -40.02
N VAL A 869 -17.55 21.71 -39.51
CA VAL A 869 -16.56 22.33 -38.64
C VAL A 869 -15.21 22.21 -39.33
N ILE A 870 -14.50 23.31 -39.52
CA ILE A 870 -13.17 23.31 -40.13
C ILE A 870 -12.19 23.68 -39.02
N VAL A 871 -11.40 22.70 -38.60
CA VAL A 871 -10.31 22.88 -37.64
C VAL A 871 -9.05 23.22 -38.45
N PRO A 872 -8.38 24.35 -38.16
CA PRO A 872 -7.18 24.81 -38.88
C PRO A 872 -6.02 23.83 -38.90
#